data_AF-A0AAP2MHW2-F1
#
_entry.id   AF-A0AAP2MHW2-F1
#
_cell.length_a   1.000
_cell.length_b   1.000
_cell.length_c   1.000
_cell.angle_alpha   90.00
_cell.angle_beta   90.00
_cell.angle_gamma   90.00
#
_symmetry.space_group_name_H-M   'P 1'
#
loop_
_entity.id
_entity.type
_entity.pdbx_description
1 polymer ?
#
loop_
_entity_poly.entity_id
_entity_poly.type
_entity_poly.pdbx_seq_one_letter_code
_entity_poly.pdbx_strand_id
1 'polypeptide(L)'
;MVAETSPDIEAEGIAAAVAGCVDMSLVGGRAVGEAEIEALLAAIPRDPPAVLVLVGPDADTEIAERALDDRAGLVVIRVNAPFGNRVRTAFNDIGLQNLLDQIRVLAEPRAPARNMARMDDDAVMPAAGPLFRAGLAWLHALLRHAAASTATTPGDLPGLTVSPTRIVEQLDVRGEREASESSEALREADAQLQRALSAAGERDEPLAALASTMSLTGLELRTVLLALAPELDPRYQRCIGVLLDDLSRRVATLGLCAELLGDPVEVRLQLDAAGNLARWRVFDATSGWLPPADEPLRLDPAIVAWILGDDDALSRDARLRRVLRLAAWPGAELIDTPSLRTRADVLLRRLATAPQTQWLLLPGDDAAGWKALLELGARAQHAQLMRVDVAYAASPESGDIEDLGIRIGRAALLGDHPLVLDHGSADGLSDADDAQRRLFAAIAATGCRTGLICNDAARLARLLGAAAFNSMIEAPLSGADSATALRVAAQRTGAQIDDEQAAHAMRQFGLSISGIDEAMRLAATRSTGGSSPTQRRDAFLAACKQVASEGLSRMTERIDPIFALDDVVLPQDRKEQLLEIVDNVLLSERVLGDWAFGEQLPYGRGVTALFHGPSGTGKTMAALAVARKLGIQILRIDLSRVVSKYIGDTEKNIDRVFEDAQRSGSALLIDEADALLGKRSEVKDAHDRYANIEVAYLLQRMEAYEGLAILTTNLRQNLDAAFLRRLRFIIDFPRPDAEARERIWQRCLPPQSHALDEAAFRHLGRRIDLTGGHIRQITLRAAFIAAAAGTKIGLPHIARAANAEFAKLGMPPVQLDPDVRRVA
;
A
#
# COMPACT_ATOMS: atom_id res chain seq x y z
N MET A 1 -46.32 5.79 41.26
CA MET A 1 -47.48 6.16 42.11
C MET A 1 -47.48 7.67 42.29
N VAL A 2 -48.62 8.37 42.21
CA VAL A 2 -48.68 9.85 42.37
C VAL A 2 -49.71 10.18 43.44
N ALA A 3 -49.28 10.65 44.62
CA ALA A 3 -50.17 11.04 45.72
C ALA A 3 -50.15 12.56 45.92
N GLU A 4 -51.32 13.19 45.97
CA GLU A 4 -51.49 14.60 46.30
C GLU A 4 -51.65 14.75 47.82
N THR A 5 -50.84 15.59 48.45
CA THR A 5 -50.93 15.85 49.91
C THR A 5 -51.79 17.06 50.25
N SER A 6 -52.28 17.81 49.25
CA SER A 6 -53.13 18.98 49.43
C SER A 6 -54.31 18.99 48.45
N PRO A 7 -55.55 19.29 48.92
CA PRO A 7 -56.75 19.35 48.07
C PRO A 7 -56.76 20.52 47.07
N ASP A 8 -55.85 21.49 47.21
CA ASP A 8 -55.78 22.70 46.37
C ASP A 8 -54.88 22.54 45.12
N ILE A 9 -54.28 21.36 44.91
CA ILE A 9 -53.36 21.09 43.79
C ILE A 9 -53.98 20.04 42.87
N GLU A 10 -54.16 20.38 41.59
CA GLU A 10 -54.58 19.41 40.57
C GLU A 10 -53.35 18.78 39.89
N ALA A 11 -53.01 17.53 40.24
CA ALA A 11 -51.92 16.74 39.64
C ALA A 11 -52.36 15.93 38.40
N GLU A 12 -53.51 16.27 37.80
CA GLU A 12 -54.08 15.60 36.63
C GLU A 12 -53.10 15.54 35.44
N GLY A 13 -52.26 16.56 35.25
CA GLY A 13 -51.25 16.60 34.17
C GLY A 13 -50.14 15.55 34.31
N ILE A 14 -49.65 15.33 35.54
CA ILE A 14 -48.60 14.33 35.82
C ILE A 14 -49.20 12.92 35.72
N ALA A 15 -50.40 12.72 36.27
CA ALA A 15 -51.12 11.45 36.18
C ALA A 15 -51.41 11.06 34.71
N ALA A 16 -51.81 12.02 33.87
CA ALA A 16 -52.04 11.79 32.45
C ALA A 16 -50.75 11.48 31.68
N ALA A 17 -49.63 12.15 31.98
CA ALA A 17 -48.34 11.88 31.36
C ALA A 17 -47.78 10.49 31.70
N VAL A 18 -47.92 10.08 32.97
CA VAL A 18 -47.52 8.74 33.44
C VAL A 18 -48.42 7.66 32.83
N ALA A 19 -49.73 7.89 32.73
CA ALA A 19 -50.67 6.98 32.08
C ALA A 19 -50.39 6.80 30.57
N GLY A 20 -49.77 7.78 29.92
CA GLY A 20 -49.30 7.69 28.53
C GLY A 20 -48.04 6.86 28.33
N CYS A 21 -47.35 6.45 29.40
CA CYS A 21 -46.14 5.63 29.33
C CYS A 21 -46.50 4.14 29.41
N VAL A 22 -46.13 3.37 28.38
CA VAL A 22 -46.49 1.94 28.23
C VAL A 22 -45.91 1.05 29.33
N ASP A 23 -44.81 1.50 29.96
CA ASP A 23 -44.00 0.72 30.90
C ASP A 23 -44.22 1.15 32.37
N MET A 24 -45.19 2.06 32.62
CA MET A 24 -45.47 2.61 33.94
C MET A 24 -46.95 2.43 34.30
N SER A 25 -47.21 1.84 35.46
CA SER A 25 -48.57 1.69 36.00
C SER A 25 -48.84 2.72 37.10
N LEU A 26 -49.86 3.58 36.88
CA LEU A 26 -50.35 4.52 37.89
C LEU A 26 -51.26 3.80 38.89
N VAL A 27 -51.01 3.96 40.20
CA VAL A 27 -51.82 3.37 41.29
C VAL A 27 -52.33 4.51 42.19
N GLY A 28 -53.55 5.03 41.94
CA GLY A 28 -54.36 6.01 42.74
C GLY A 28 -53.72 7.38 43.05
N GLY A 29 -54.37 8.51 43.34
CA GLY A 29 -55.79 8.91 43.51
C GLY A 29 -55.91 10.08 44.54
N ARG A 30 -56.59 11.19 44.20
CA ARG A 30 -56.70 12.51 44.91
C ARG A 30 -56.72 12.46 46.47
N ALA A 31 -55.88 13.30 47.09
CA ALA A 31 -55.77 13.62 48.52
C ALA A 31 -55.71 12.42 49.48
N VAL A 32 -54.50 12.02 49.87
CA VAL A 32 -54.24 10.84 50.72
C VAL A 32 -53.75 11.27 52.10
N GLY A 33 -54.41 10.84 53.18
CA GLY A 33 -53.92 11.07 54.55
C GLY A 33 -52.75 10.16 54.91
N GLU A 34 -51.96 10.51 55.93
CA GLU A 34 -50.75 9.78 56.39
C GLU A 34 -50.96 8.26 56.54
N ALA A 35 -52.09 7.83 57.12
CA ALA A 35 -52.43 6.41 57.29
C ALA A 35 -52.73 5.66 55.97
N GLU A 36 -53.21 6.36 54.93
CA GLU A 36 -53.46 5.76 53.62
C GLU A 36 -52.19 5.67 52.76
N ILE A 37 -51.21 6.56 52.97
CA ILE A 37 -49.90 6.48 52.32
C ILE A 37 -49.17 5.20 52.76
N GLU A 38 -49.21 4.86 54.07
CA GLU A 38 -48.65 3.60 54.57
C GLU A 38 -49.35 2.37 53.99
N ALA A 39 -50.68 2.40 53.87
CA ALA A 39 -51.46 1.32 53.27
C ALA A 39 -51.14 1.13 51.76
N LEU A 40 -50.95 2.23 51.03
CA LEU A 40 -50.57 2.19 49.61
C LEU A 40 -49.14 1.68 49.43
N LEU A 41 -48.18 2.13 50.26
CA LEU A 41 -46.82 1.60 50.29
C LEU A 41 -46.79 0.09 50.55
N ALA A 42 -47.65 -0.41 51.45
CA ALA A 42 -47.80 -1.84 51.70
C ALA A 42 -48.30 -2.62 50.46
N ALA A 43 -49.11 -2.00 49.60
CA ALA A 43 -49.68 -2.62 48.40
C ALA A 43 -48.75 -2.64 47.17
N ILE A 44 -47.65 -1.87 47.17
CA ILE A 44 -46.68 -1.84 46.05
C ILE A 44 -45.88 -3.17 46.03
N PRO A 45 -45.87 -3.91 44.90
CA PRO A 45 -45.04 -5.10 44.72
C PRO A 45 -43.56 -4.79 44.95
N ARG A 46 -42.82 -5.71 45.58
CA ARG A 46 -41.37 -5.53 45.85
C ARG A 46 -40.48 -5.71 44.61
N ASP A 47 -41.04 -6.23 43.52
CA ASP A 47 -40.37 -6.50 42.26
C ASP A 47 -41.41 -6.38 41.13
N PRO A 48 -41.17 -5.61 40.04
CA PRO A 48 -39.99 -4.80 39.69
C PRO A 48 -39.80 -3.53 40.55
N PRO A 49 -38.65 -2.82 40.45
CA PRO A 49 -38.40 -1.55 41.15
C PRO A 49 -39.52 -0.54 40.89
N ALA A 50 -39.97 0.12 41.96
CA ALA A 50 -41.14 0.99 41.93
C ALA A 50 -40.77 2.44 42.23
N VAL A 51 -41.50 3.37 41.61
CA VAL A 51 -41.30 4.81 41.78
C VAL A 51 -42.54 5.43 42.43
N LEU A 52 -42.35 6.07 43.58
CA LEU A 52 -43.35 6.85 44.30
C LEU A 52 -43.11 8.34 44.06
N VAL A 53 -44.13 9.06 43.61
CA VAL A 53 -44.11 10.51 43.40
C VAL A 53 -45.11 11.15 44.38
N LEU A 54 -44.64 12.06 45.23
CA LEU A 54 -45.46 12.78 46.20
C LEU A 54 -45.55 14.25 45.76
N VAL A 55 -46.76 14.80 45.65
CA VAL A 55 -47.01 16.15 45.13
C VAL A 55 -47.75 17.00 46.18
N GLY A 56 -47.13 18.08 46.67
CA GLY A 56 -47.79 19.06 47.53
C GLY A 56 -46.83 19.86 48.44
N PRO A 57 -47.30 20.97 49.04
CA PRO A 57 -46.50 21.74 49.99
C PRO A 57 -46.43 20.91 51.28
N ASP A 58 -45.22 20.69 51.79
CA ASP A 58 -44.96 19.84 52.96
C ASP A 58 -45.40 18.38 52.77
N ALA A 59 -45.01 17.74 51.66
CA ALA A 59 -45.07 16.27 51.57
C ALA A 59 -44.18 15.67 52.69
N ASP A 60 -44.75 15.28 53.84
CA ASP A 60 -44.03 15.00 55.09
C ASP A 60 -42.74 14.18 54.90
N THR A 61 -41.62 14.82 55.25
CA THR A 61 -40.26 14.31 55.07
C THR A 61 -40.01 13.01 55.83
N GLU A 62 -40.69 12.82 56.96
CA GLU A 62 -40.55 11.63 57.83
C GLU A 62 -41.08 10.34 57.20
N ILE A 63 -42.15 10.40 56.41
CA ILE A 63 -42.78 9.22 55.79
C ILE A 63 -41.94 8.73 54.62
N ALA A 64 -41.41 9.65 53.81
CA ALA A 64 -40.55 9.34 52.68
C ALA A 64 -39.22 8.72 53.12
N GLU A 65 -38.62 9.24 54.19
CA GLU A 65 -37.37 8.71 54.75
C GLU A 65 -37.57 7.33 55.40
N ARG A 66 -38.64 7.13 56.18
CA ARG A 66 -38.97 5.80 56.73
C ARG A 66 -39.23 4.74 55.66
N ALA A 67 -39.89 5.11 54.56
CA ALA A 67 -40.19 4.17 53.48
C ALA A 67 -38.94 3.78 52.65
N LEU A 68 -37.92 4.65 52.60
CA LEU A 68 -36.64 4.39 51.93
C LEU A 68 -35.75 3.45 52.74
N ASP A 69 -35.78 3.54 54.08
CA ASP A 69 -34.98 2.66 54.96
C ASP A 69 -35.45 1.20 54.92
N ASP A 70 -36.75 0.95 54.71
CA ASP A 70 -37.34 -0.39 54.79
C ASP A 70 -37.38 -1.16 53.45
N ARG A 71 -37.08 -0.53 52.29
CA ARG A 71 -37.22 -1.17 50.96
C ARG A 71 -36.12 -0.80 49.96
N ALA A 72 -35.21 -1.74 49.71
CA ALA A 72 -34.27 -1.66 48.60
C ALA A 72 -35.01 -1.73 47.23
N GLY A 73 -34.84 -0.71 46.39
CA GLY A 73 -35.45 -0.64 45.04
C GLY A 73 -36.67 0.26 44.91
N LEU A 74 -37.07 0.97 45.98
CA LEU A 74 -38.09 2.01 45.94
C LEU A 74 -37.43 3.38 45.71
N VAL A 75 -37.86 4.12 44.70
CA VAL A 75 -37.42 5.51 44.45
C VAL A 75 -38.56 6.46 44.80
N VAL A 76 -38.32 7.39 45.72
CA VAL A 76 -39.31 8.41 46.13
C VAL A 76 -38.93 9.76 45.53
N ILE A 77 -39.86 10.40 44.81
CA ILE A 77 -39.71 11.68 44.13
C ILE A 77 -40.71 12.65 44.75
N ARG A 78 -40.25 13.79 45.24
CA ARG A 78 -41.10 14.83 45.84
C ARG A 78 -41.22 16.01 44.88
N VAL A 79 -42.44 16.47 44.65
CA VAL A 79 -42.77 17.61 43.79
C VAL A 79 -43.50 18.65 44.64
N ASN A 80 -42.76 19.66 45.11
CA ASN A 80 -43.35 20.79 45.84
C ASN A 80 -43.83 21.85 44.84
N ALA A 81 -45.16 22.05 44.74
CA ALA A 81 -45.73 23.15 43.99
C ALA A 81 -45.89 24.38 44.92
N PRO A 82 -45.29 25.54 44.61
CA PRO A 82 -45.49 26.75 45.42
C PRO A 82 -46.93 27.27 45.27
N PHE A 83 -47.49 27.77 46.38
CA PHE A 83 -48.86 28.28 46.48
C PHE A 83 -49.26 29.19 45.30
N GLY A 84 -50.37 28.87 44.66
CA GLY A 84 -51.15 29.82 43.85
C GLY A 84 -51.04 29.77 42.33
N ASN A 85 -50.21 28.89 41.73
CA ASN A 85 -50.21 28.73 40.27
C ASN A 85 -50.70 27.33 39.86
N ARG A 86 -51.82 27.30 39.12
CA ARG A 86 -52.29 26.13 38.38
C ARG A 86 -51.14 25.58 37.52
N VAL A 87 -50.69 24.36 37.79
CA VAL A 87 -49.78 23.62 36.90
C VAL A 87 -50.57 23.22 35.66
N ARG A 88 -50.63 24.10 34.66
CA ARG A 88 -51.04 23.73 33.29
C ARG A 88 -49.82 23.23 32.54
N THR A 89 -49.37 22.02 32.85
CA THR A 89 -48.37 21.32 32.03
C THR A 89 -49.11 20.63 30.88
N ALA A 90 -48.87 21.10 29.65
CA ALA A 90 -49.28 20.39 28.45
C ALA A 90 -48.27 19.25 28.18
N PHE A 91 -48.72 18.20 27.48
CA PHE A 91 -47.99 16.94 27.18
C PHE A 91 -46.61 17.10 26.49
N ASN A 92 -46.22 18.32 26.11
CA ASN A 92 -44.99 18.64 25.36
C ASN A 92 -43.97 19.45 26.17
N ASP A 93 -44.09 19.49 27.50
CA ASP A 93 -43.09 20.17 28.33
C ASP A 93 -41.80 19.33 28.43
N ILE A 94 -40.73 19.85 27.82
CA ILE A 94 -39.40 19.22 27.73
C ILE A 94 -38.86 18.85 29.12
N GLY A 95 -39.20 19.63 30.15
CA GLY A 95 -38.81 19.35 31.53
C GLY A 95 -39.44 18.08 32.09
N LEU A 96 -40.71 17.80 31.77
CA LEU A 96 -41.40 16.60 32.22
C LEU A 96 -40.91 15.35 31.47
N GLN A 97 -40.60 15.48 30.18
CA GLN A 97 -39.99 14.41 29.38
C GLN A 97 -38.60 14.04 29.88
N ASN A 98 -37.74 15.04 30.16
CA ASN A 98 -36.43 14.80 30.75
C ASN A 98 -36.51 14.12 32.13
N LEU A 99 -37.47 14.53 32.97
CA LEU A 99 -37.72 13.87 34.25
C LEU A 99 -38.14 12.41 34.07
N LEU A 100 -39.06 12.13 33.14
CA LEU A 100 -39.52 10.77 32.84
C LEU A 100 -38.40 9.89 32.28
N ASP A 101 -37.51 10.44 31.45
CA ASP A 101 -36.33 9.73 30.93
C ASP A 101 -35.30 9.43 32.04
N GLN A 102 -35.06 10.37 32.95
CA GLN A 102 -34.23 10.14 34.13
C GLN A 102 -34.83 9.06 35.05
N ILE A 103 -36.16 9.04 35.21
CA ILE A 103 -36.88 8.00 35.96
C ILE A 103 -36.73 6.63 35.28
N ARG A 104 -36.79 6.55 33.95
CA ARG A 104 -36.54 5.31 33.19
C ARG A 104 -35.13 4.77 33.46
N VAL A 105 -34.12 5.63 33.39
CA VAL A 105 -32.71 5.25 33.66
C VAL A 105 -32.52 4.76 35.10
N LEU A 106 -33.22 5.34 36.07
CA LEU A 106 -33.14 4.93 37.48
C LEU A 106 -33.91 3.63 37.78
N ALA A 107 -34.93 3.30 36.99
CA ALA A 107 -35.80 2.15 37.18
C ALA A 107 -35.40 0.91 36.36
N GLU A 108 -34.47 1.01 35.41
CA GLU A 108 -33.96 -0.16 34.69
C GLU A 108 -33.31 -1.17 35.66
N PRO A 109 -33.71 -2.45 35.63
CA PRO A 109 -33.03 -3.47 36.42
C PRO A 109 -31.58 -3.53 35.97
N ARG A 110 -30.65 -3.21 36.89
CA ARG A 110 -29.21 -3.36 36.68
C ARG A 110 -28.96 -4.73 36.05
N ALA A 111 -28.58 -4.74 34.77
CA ALA A 111 -28.02 -5.93 34.16
C ALA A 111 -26.93 -6.45 35.11
N PRO A 112 -26.87 -7.77 35.38
CA PRO A 112 -25.86 -8.30 36.28
C PRO A 112 -24.52 -7.85 35.74
N ALA A 113 -23.83 -7.04 36.55
CA ALA A 113 -22.49 -6.59 36.26
C ALA A 113 -21.70 -7.84 35.89
N ARG A 114 -21.28 -7.96 34.62
CA ARG A 114 -20.23 -8.90 34.23
C ARG A 114 -19.10 -8.62 35.20
N ASN A 115 -18.89 -9.51 36.17
CA ASN A 115 -17.86 -9.49 37.21
C ASN A 115 -16.79 -8.41 36.98
N MET A 116 -17.08 -7.16 37.35
CA MET A 116 -16.04 -6.17 37.56
C MET A 116 -15.75 -6.28 39.04
N ALA A 117 -14.68 -7.02 39.31
CA ALA A 117 -14.13 -7.20 40.62
C ALA A 117 -14.00 -5.84 41.33
N ARG A 118 -14.23 -5.88 42.64
CA ARG A 118 -13.86 -4.83 43.59
C ARG A 118 -12.51 -4.23 43.22
N MET A 119 -12.41 -2.91 43.32
CA MET A 119 -11.12 -2.23 43.50
C MET A 119 -10.49 -2.68 44.80
N ASP A 120 -9.75 -3.78 44.74
CA ASP A 120 -8.54 -3.92 45.52
C ASP A 120 -7.42 -3.35 44.66
N ASP A 121 -6.64 -2.42 45.23
CA ASP A 121 -5.57 -1.63 44.58
C ASP A 121 -4.48 -2.45 43.86
N ASP A 122 -4.49 -3.78 43.98
CA ASP A 122 -3.47 -4.69 43.45
C ASP A 122 -3.91 -5.58 42.27
N ALA A 123 -5.19 -5.53 41.84
CA ALA A 123 -5.72 -6.49 40.85
C ALA A 123 -5.94 -5.96 39.42
N VAL A 124 -5.60 -4.70 39.11
CA VAL A 124 -5.98 -4.06 37.85
C VAL A 124 -4.79 -3.88 36.89
N MET A 125 -4.96 -4.41 35.67
CA MET A 125 -4.12 -4.24 34.47
C MET A 125 -2.69 -4.83 34.54
N PRO A 126 -2.41 -5.96 33.85
CA PRO A 126 -1.09 -6.60 33.84
C PRO A 126 0.05 -5.75 33.23
N ALA A 127 -0.24 -4.55 32.70
CA ALA A 127 0.71 -3.66 32.03
C ALA A 127 0.81 -2.23 32.63
N ALA A 128 0.19 -1.94 33.78
CA ALA A 128 0.23 -0.59 34.37
C ALA A 128 1.60 -0.26 34.99
N GLY A 129 2.46 0.41 34.20
CA GLY A 129 3.77 0.89 34.60
C GLY A 129 3.74 2.02 35.65
N PRO A 130 4.91 2.43 36.18
CA PRO A 130 5.01 3.40 37.27
C PRO A 130 4.41 4.77 36.93
N LEU A 131 4.59 5.28 35.71
CA LEU A 131 4.00 6.56 35.29
C LEU A 131 2.49 6.46 35.16
N PHE A 132 1.96 5.36 34.62
CA PHE A 132 0.52 5.16 34.52
C PHE A 132 -0.14 5.16 35.91
N ARG A 133 0.46 4.46 36.88
CA ARG A 133 -0.02 4.43 38.28
C ARG A 133 0.04 5.81 38.93
N ALA A 134 1.15 6.53 38.75
CA ALA A 134 1.29 7.90 39.26
C ALA A 134 0.27 8.86 38.62
N GLY A 135 0.01 8.70 37.32
CA GLY A 135 -1.01 9.45 36.59
C GLY A 135 -2.42 9.16 37.09
N LEU A 136 -2.75 7.90 37.39
CA LEU A 136 -4.03 7.52 37.98
C LEU A 136 -4.22 8.12 39.39
N ALA A 137 -3.18 8.05 40.24
CA ALA A 137 -3.20 8.64 41.57
C ALA A 137 -3.40 10.16 41.51
N TRP A 138 -2.71 10.82 40.59
CA TRP A 138 -2.87 12.25 40.32
C TRP A 138 -4.28 12.60 39.83
N LEU A 139 -4.82 11.87 38.85
CA LEU A 139 -6.19 12.07 38.35
C LEU A 139 -7.21 11.97 39.46
N HIS A 140 -7.08 10.94 40.29
CA HIS A 140 -7.96 10.70 41.41
C HIS A 140 -7.91 11.85 42.43
N ALA A 141 -6.70 12.29 42.80
CA ALA A 141 -6.51 13.41 43.73
C ALA A 141 -7.06 14.73 43.17
N LEU A 142 -6.86 15.00 41.87
CA LEU A 142 -7.29 16.23 41.22
C LEU A 142 -8.83 16.32 41.16
N LEU A 143 -9.49 15.29 40.65
CA LEU A 143 -10.95 15.28 40.54
C LEU A 143 -11.63 15.33 41.91
N ARG A 144 -11.05 14.66 42.92
CA ARG A 144 -11.51 14.75 44.31
C ARG A 144 -11.39 16.17 44.85
N HIS A 145 -10.23 16.82 44.67
CA HIS A 145 -10.00 18.19 45.13
C HIS A 145 -11.00 19.16 44.48
N ALA A 146 -11.21 19.05 43.17
CA ALA A 146 -12.16 19.87 42.43
C ALA A 146 -13.60 19.67 42.95
N ALA A 147 -14.06 18.42 43.07
CA ALA A 147 -15.39 18.10 43.58
C ALA A 147 -15.61 18.63 45.01
N ALA A 148 -14.58 18.56 45.87
CA ALA A 148 -14.64 19.10 47.22
C ALA A 148 -14.67 20.64 47.25
N SER A 149 -13.95 21.32 46.36
CA SER A 149 -13.99 22.79 46.25
C SER A 149 -15.34 23.32 45.78
N THR A 150 -15.99 22.64 44.83
CA THR A 150 -17.35 22.98 44.38
C THR A 150 -18.42 22.76 45.45
N ALA A 151 -18.14 21.98 46.50
CA ALA A 151 -19.07 21.70 47.59
C ALA A 151 -19.23 22.85 48.61
N THR A 152 -18.42 23.92 48.51
CA THR A 152 -18.31 24.94 49.58
C THR A 152 -19.08 26.24 49.35
N THR A 153 -19.82 26.42 48.25
CA THR A 153 -20.68 27.60 48.07
C THR A 153 -22.03 27.38 48.76
N PRO A 154 -22.35 28.08 49.88
CA PRO A 154 -23.63 27.94 50.55
C PRO A 154 -24.64 28.80 49.81
N GLY A 155 -25.33 28.18 48.86
CA GLY A 155 -26.45 28.76 48.15
C GLY A 155 -26.35 28.45 46.66
N ASP A 156 -27.05 27.41 46.21
CA ASP A 156 -27.92 27.55 45.04
C ASP A 156 -28.91 26.38 44.90
N LEU A 157 -30.16 26.80 44.68
CA LEU A 157 -31.37 26.18 44.10
C LEU A 157 -31.73 24.69 44.37
N PRO A 158 -32.91 24.40 44.95
CA PRO A 158 -33.39 23.05 45.23
C PRO A 158 -34.11 22.45 44.03
N GLY A 159 -33.53 21.40 43.45
CA GLY A 159 -34.19 20.52 42.49
C GLY A 159 -33.18 19.80 41.60
N LEU A 160 -32.94 18.51 41.86
CA LEU A 160 -31.96 17.63 41.21
C LEU A 160 -30.49 17.87 41.58
N THR A 161 -30.06 17.44 42.77
CA THR A 161 -28.61 17.36 43.05
C THR A 161 -28.23 16.02 43.68
N VAL A 162 -27.38 15.27 42.98
CA VAL A 162 -26.41 14.43 43.67
C VAL A 162 -25.48 15.42 44.37
N SER A 163 -25.58 15.52 45.70
CA SER A 163 -24.72 16.44 46.46
C SER A 163 -23.25 16.18 46.12
N PRO A 164 -22.42 17.20 45.84
CA PRO A 164 -20.98 17.04 45.63
C PRO A 164 -20.30 16.16 46.69
N THR A 165 -20.78 16.22 47.95
CA THR A 165 -20.37 15.31 49.04
C THR A 165 -20.58 13.82 48.74
N ARG A 166 -21.70 13.42 48.11
CA ARG A 166 -21.94 12.02 47.71
C ARG A 166 -21.01 11.53 46.60
N ILE A 167 -20.44 12.42 45.79
CA ILE A 167 -19.47 12.05 44.74
C ILE A 167 -18.09 11.87 45.33
N VAL A 168 -17.69 12.73 46.27
CA VAL A 168 -16.47 12.53 47.07
C VAL A 168 -16.54 11.19 47.81
N GLU A 169 -17.68 10.86 48.42
CA GLU A 169 -17.96 9.55 49.04
C GLU A 169 -18.01 8.37 48.05
N GLN A 170 -18.27 8.60 46.75
CA GLN A 170 -18.23 7.53 45.73
C GLN A 170 -16.83 7.34 45.13
N LEU A 171 -16.01 8.40 45.12
CA LEU A 171 -14.60 8.33 44.75
C LEU A 171 -13.79 7.63 45.86
N ASP A 172 -14.09 7.91 47.12
CA ASP A 172 -13.50 7.27 48.30
C ASP A 172 -14.28 6.05 48.78
N VAL A 173 -13.63 4.88 48.86
CA VAL A 173 -14.16 3.77 49.67
C VAL A 173 -13.99 4.04 51.18
N ARG A 174 -13.29 5.12 51.57
CA ARG A 174 -12.98 5.42 52.98
C ARG A 174 -12.91 6.93 53.29
N GLY A 175 -14.00 7.46 53.83
CA GLY A 175 -14.00 8.45 54.91
C GLY A 175 -13.77 9.92 54.55
N GLU A 176 -14.63 10.76 55.09
CA GLU A 176 -14.55 12.22 55.13
C GLU A 176 -13.15 12.69 55.57
N ARG A 177 -12.43 13.40 54.68
CA ARG A 177 -11.21 14.15 55.00
C ARG A 177 -11.38 15.60 54.58
N GLU A 178 -10.85 16.52 55.40
CA GLU A 178 -11.03 17.96 55.26
C GLU A 178 -10.41 18.53 53.96
N ALA A 179 -10.97 19.64 53.44
CA ALA A 179 -10.51 20.26 52.20
C ALA A 179 -9.02 20.67 52.21
N SER A 180 -8.42 20.97 53.37
CA SER A 180 -6.98 21.27 53.49
C SER A 180 -6.09 20.04 53.28
N GLU A 181 -6.52 18.85 53.73
CA GLU A 181 -5.79 17.60 53.50
C GLU A 181 -5.84 17.20 52.00
N SER A 182 -6.92 17.56 51.30
CA SER A 182 -7.08 17.28 49.86
C SER A 182 -6.09 18.02 48.97
N SER A 183 -5.74 19.27 49.32
CA SER A 183 -4.79 20.09 48.54
C SER A 183 -3.35 19.60 48.71
N GLU A 184 -2.97 19.17 49.92
CA GLU A 184 -1.64 18.59 50.17
C GLU A 184 -1.46 17.24 49.48
N ALA A 185 -2.50 16.39 49.49
CA ALA A 185 -2.53 15.14 48.76
C ALA A 185 -2.38 15.34 47.23
N LEU A 186 -3.05 16.35 46.65
CA LEU A 186 -2.90 16.70 45.24
C LEU A 186 -1.46 17.13 44.91
N ARG A 187 -0.84 17.97 45.75
CA ARG A 187 0.56 18.41 45.54
C ARG A 187 1.55 17.24 45.58
N GLU A 188 1.38 16.31 46.51
CA GLU A 188 2.26 15.13 46.58
C GLU A 188 2.02 14.19 45.40
N ALA A 189 0.76 13.97 44.98
CA ALA A 189 0.46 13.17 43.79
C ALA A 189 1.04 13.78 42.50
N ASP A 190 0.98 15.11 42.36
CA ASP A 190 1.58 15.83 41.23
C ASP A 190 3.11 15.72 41.23
N ALA A 191 3.74 15.85 42.41
CA ALA A 191 5.18 15.64 42.56
C ALA A 191 5.59 14.19 42.23
N GLN A 192 4.77 13.20 42.60
CA GLN A 192 5.00 11.80 42.24
C GLN A 192 4.88 11.55 40.74
N LEU A 193 3.86 12.14 40.08
CA LEU A 193 3.71 12.09 38.62
C LEU A 193 4.94 12.67 37.92
N GLN A 194 5.43 13.82 38.38
CA GLN A 194 6.61 14.46 37.81
C GLN A 194 7.89 13.63 38.02
N ARG A 195 8.07 13.01 39.20
CA ARG A 195 9.18 12.10 39.48
C ARG A 195 9.10 10.85 38.60
N ALA A 196 7.92 10.25 38.44
CA ALA A 196 7.70 9.09 37.60
C ALA A 196 8.00 9.41 36.13
N LEU A 197 7.56 10.57 35.63
CA LEU A 197 7.82 11.01 34.26
C LEU A 197 9.32 11.20 33.99
N SER A 198 10.05 11.71 34.98
CA SER A 198 11.50 11.92 34.88
C SER A 198 12.30 10.61 34.99
N ALA A 199 11.72 9.58 35.63
CA ALA A 199 12.35 8.28 35.84
C ALA A 199 11.97 7.24 34.78
N ALA A 200 10.86 7.43 34.07
CA ALA A 200 10.40 6.52 33.03
C ALA A 200 11.36 6.57 31.82
N GLY A 201 11.89 5.42 31.44
CA GLY A 201 12.58 5.29 30.16
C GLY A 201 11.62 5.55 29.00
N GLU A 202 12.11 6.09 27.88
CA GLU A 202 11.31 6.47 26.71
C GLU A 202 10.44 5.33 26.14
N ARG A 203 10.67 4.07 26.54
CA ARG A 203 9.99 2.87 26.02
C ARG A 203 9.56 1.84 27.08
N ASP A 204 9.68 2.17 28.37
CA ASP A 204 9.34 1.21 29.43
C ASP A 204 7.83 1.07 29.63
N GLU A 205 7.04 2.06 29.20
CA GLU A 205 5.58 2.06 29.28
C GLU A 205 4.92 2.95 28.21
N PRO A 206 3.68 2.65 27.77
CA PRO A 206 3.00 3.39 26.69
C PRO A 206 2.88 4.89 26.93
N LEU A 207 2.55 5.31 28.16
CA LEU A 207 2.38 6.73 28.48
C LEU A 207 3.70 7.52 28.42
N ALA A 208 4.82 6.89 28.78
CA ALA A 208 6.15 7.48 28.67
C ALA A 208 6.58 7.57 27.20
N ALA A 209 6.32 6.52 26.41
CA ALA A 209 6.56 6.52 24.97
C ALA A 209 5.70 7.56 24.23
N LEU A 210 4.45 7.77 24.64
CA LEU A 210 3.59 8.85 24.13
C LEU A 210 4.22 10.22 24.41
N ALA A 211 4.59 10.47 25.67
CA ALA A 211 5.13 11.75 26.11
C ALA A 211 6.46 12.09 25.42
N SER A 212 7.38 11.11 25.30
CA SER A 212 8.67 11.29 24.65
C SER A 212 8.55 11.50 23.14
N THR A 213 7.83 10.60 22.45
CA THR A 213 7.65 10.61 20.99
C THR A 213 6.97 11.88 20.52
N MET A 214 5.95 12.33 21.24
CA MET A 214 5.19 13.52 20.89
C MET A 214 5.81 14.81 21.47
N SER A 215 6.86 14.69 22.28
CA SER A 215 7.48 15.80 23.02
C SER A 215 6.46 16.59 23.86
N LEU A 216 5.55 15.87 24.53
CA LEU A 216 4.48 16.50 25.32
C LEU A 216 5.07 17.26 26.51
N THR A 217 4.58 18.48 26.70
CA THR A 217 4.82 19.22 27.94
C THR A 217 4.11 18.56 29.12
N GLY A 218 4.52 18.90 30.35
CA GLY A 218 3.82 18.41 31.55
C GLY A 218 2.34 18.80 31.59
N LEU A 219 1.97 19.94 30.99
CA LEU A 219 0.58 20.40 30.88
C LEU A 219 -0.20 19.57 29.85
N GLU A 220 0.40 19.31 28.69
CA GLU A 220 -0.20 18.47 27.63
C GLU A 220 -0.44 17.03 28.13
N LEU A 221 0.53 16.45 28.86
CA LEU A 221 0.38 15.12 29.45
C LEU A 221 -0.80 15.06 30.45
N ARG A 222 -0.92 16.07 31.33
CA ARG A 222 -2.04 16.18 32.27
C ARG A 222 -3.39 16.33 31.56
N THR A 223 -3.41 17.04 30.45
CA THR A 223 -4.61 17.18 29.59
C THR A 223 -5.00 15.83 28.98
N VAL A 224 -4.02 15.05 28.49
CA VAL A 224 -4.25 13.68 27.99
C VAL A 224 -4.79 12.77 29.09
N LEU A 225 -4.22 12.83 30.29
CA LEU A 225 -4.70 12.05 31.45
C LEU A 225 -6.16 12.39 31.78
N LEU A 226 -6.53 13.66 31.82
CA LEU A 226 -7.91 14.09 32.08
C LEU A 226 -8.89 13.59 31.00
N ALA A 227 -8.47 13.62 29.73
CA ALA A 227 -9.25 13.08 28.62
C ALA A 227 -9.34 11.55 28.64
N LEU A 228 -8.36 10.86 29.24
CA LEU A 228 -8.35 9.40 29.43
C LEU A 228 -9.26 8.97 30.59
N ALA A 229 -9.49 9.82 31.60
CA ALA A 229 -10.21 9.46 32.82
C ALA A 229 -11.59 8.79 32.57
N PRO A 230 -12.46 9.27 31.66
CA PRO A 230 -13.73 8.62 31.33
C PRO A 230 -13.61 7.16 30.87
N GLU A 231 -12.50 6.80 30.24
CA GLU A 231 -12.23 5.46 29.70
C GLU A 231 -11.70 4.49 30.77
N LEU A 232 -11.16 5.02 31.89
CA LEU A 232 -10.56 4.24 32.97
C LEU A 232 -11.58 3.76 34.00
N ASP A 233 -12.49 4.64 34.42
CA ASP A 233 -13.47 4.34 35.47
C ASP A 233 -14.77 5.15 35.29
N PRO A 234 -15.96 4.50 35.27
CA PRO A 234 -17.25 5.18 35.23
C PRO A 234 -17.47 6.24 36.33
N ARG A 235 -16.78 6.14 37.47
CA ARG A 235 -16.85 7.14 38.55
C ARG A 235 -16.29 8.49 38.12
N TYR A 236 -15.24 8.50 37.30
CA TYR A 236 -14.70 9.74 36.74
C TYR A 236 -15.69 10.42 35.79
N GLN A 237 -16.46 9.65 35.01
CA GLN A 237 -17.51 10.19 34.13
C GLN A 237 -18.59 10.94 34.93
N ARG A 238 -18.98 10.43 36.10
CA ARG A 238 -19.96 11.09 36.99
C ARG A 238 -19.39 12.36 37.61
N CYS A 239 -18.14 12.31 38.06
CA CYS A 239 -17.46 13.47 38.63
C CYS A 239 -17.35 14.61 37.60
N ILE A 240 -16.95 14.30 36.37
CA ILE A 240 -16.86 15.26 35.27
C ILE A 240 -18.23 15.90 34.98
N GLY A 241 -19.30 15.10 34.94
CA GLY A 241 -20.66 15.63 34.73
C GLY A 241 -21.07 16.64 35.80
N VAL A 242 -20.69 16.43 37.06
CA VAL A 242 -20.96 17.41 38.13
C VAL A 242 -20.07 18.65 38.03
N LEU A 243 -18.80 18.50 37.71
CA LEU A 243 -17.91 19.65 37.52
C LEU A 243 -18.34 20.53 36.33
N LEU A 244 -19.05 19.96 35.35
CA LEU A 244 -19.64 20.70 34.22
C LEU A 244 -21.06 21.22 34.50
N ASP A 245 -21.61 20.96 35.70
CA ASP A 245 -23.02 21.22 36.03
C ASP A 245 -24.02 20.58 35.04
N ASP A 246 -23.65 19.43 34.47
CA ASP A 246 -24.44 18.68 33.49
C ASP A 246 -24.19 17.17 33.62
N LEU A 247 -25.06 16.49 34.37
CA LEU A 247 -24.97 15.03 34.60
C LEU A 247 -25.15 14.19 33.33
N SER A 248 -25.62 14.77 32.23
CA SER A 248 -25.71 14.09 30.93
C SER A 248 -24.34 13.98 30.25
N ARG A 249 -23.40 14.89 30.59
CA ARG A 249 -22.02 14.85 30.08
C ARG A 249 -21.19 13.82 30.84
N ARG A 250 -20.39 13.08 30.06
CA ARG A 250 -19.53 11.98 30.55
C ARG A 250 -18.06 12.18 30.23
N VAL A 251 -17.72 13.23 29.48
CA VAL A 251 -16.39 13.50 28.93
C VAL A 251 -16.01 14.93 29.28
N ALA A 252 -14.73 15.14 29.63
CA ALA A 252 -14.21 16.46 29.94
C ALA A 252 -14.24 17.37 28.71
N THR A 253 -14.33 18.67 28.92
CA THR A 253 -14.14 19.67 27.86
C THR A 253 -12.78 20.32 28.01
N LEU A 254 -12.28 21.00 26.96
CA LEU A 254 -11.01 21.73 27.07
C LEU A 254 -11.11 22.85 28.12
N GLY A 255 -12.26 23.50 28.25
CA GLY A 255 -12.53 24.53 29.25
C GLY A 255 -12.40 23.99 30.68
N LEU A 256 -13.03 22.83 30.97
CA LEU A 256 -12.90 22.17 32.26
C LEU A 256 -11.45 21.77 32.53
N CYS A 257 -10.75 21.20 31.55
CA CYS A 257 -9.34 20.85 31.71
C CYS A 257 -8.49 22.08 32.06
N ALA A 258 -8.76 23.21 31.40
CA ALA A 258 -8.03 24.45 31.63
C ALA A 258 -8.30 25.02 33.04
N GLU A 259 -9.54 24.96 33.51
CA GLU A 259 -9.93 25.37 34.86
C GLU A 259 -9.30 24.48 35.96
N LEU A 260 -9.25 23.17 35.73
CA LEU A 260 -8.64 22.22 36.68
C LEU A 260 -7.11 22.34 36.76
N LEU A 261 -6.47 22.78 35.67
CA LEU A 261 -5.01 22.83 35.57
C LEU A 261 -4.41 24.21 35.92
N GLY A 262 -5.22 25.26 35.98
CA GLY A 262 -4.76 26.61 36.32
C GLY A 262 -5.69 27.71 35.85
N ASP A 263 -5.12 28.84 35.41
CA ASP A 263 -5.89 29.90 34.76
C ASP A 263 -6.33 29.45 33.35
N PRO A 264 -7.63 29.45 33.02
CA PRO A 264 -8.11 28.90 31.75
C PRO A 264 -7.52 29.55 30.50
N VAL A 265 -7.24 30.86 30.56
CA VAL A 265 -6.68 31.61 29.42
C VAL A 265 -5.21 31.29 29.26
N GLU A 266 -4.46 31.28 30.36
CA GLU A 266 -3.03 30.96 30.34
C GLU A 266 -2.78 29.51 29.92
N VAL A 267 -3.52 28.55 30.48
CA VAL A 267 -3.42 27.13 30.12
C VAL A 267 -3.70 26.93 28.64
N ARG A 268 -4.75 27.56 28.11
CA ARG A 268 -5.06 27.46 26.69
C ARG A 268 -3.96 28.07 25.81
N LEU A 269 -3.42 29.23 26.18
CA LEU A 269 -2.29 29.85 25.47
C LEU A 269 -1.05 28.95 25.47
N GLN A 270 -0.76 28.28 26.59
CA GLN A 270 0.37 27.34 26.68
C GLN A 270 0.15 26.09 25.83
N LEU A 271 -1.06 25.53 25.82
CA LEU A 271 -1.41 24.38 24.97
C LEU A 271 -1.37 24.74 23.48
N ASP A 272 -1.89 25.90 23.09
CA ASP A 272 -1.82 26.40 21.71
C ASP A 272 -0.38 26.70 21.29
N ALA A 273 0.44 27.27 22.18
CA ALA A 273 1.85 27.58 21.91
C ALA A 273 2.72 26.33 21.77
N ALA A 274 2.45 25.28 22.55
CA ALA A 274 3.12 23.98 22.42
C ALA A 274 2.66 23.25 21.15
N GLY A 275 1.35 23.21 20.91
CA GLY A 275 0.73 22.71 19.70
C GLY A 275 0.93 21.20 19.43
N ASN A 276 1.51 20.43 20.36
CA ASN A 276 1.84 19.03 20.10
C ASN A 276 0.58 18.17 20.05
N LEU A 277 -0.40 18.42 20.92
CA LEU A 277 -1.66 17.67 20.94
C LEU A 277 -2.42 17.77 19.60
N ALA A 278 -2.45 18.97 19.01
CA ALA A 278 -3.05 19.20 17.70
C ALA A 278 -2.19 18.59 16.59
N ARG A 279 -0.87 18.82 16.61
CA ARG A 279 0.10 18.27 15.64
C ARG A 279 0.02 16.76 15.53
N TRP A 280 -0.16 16.05 16.65
CA TRP A 280 -0.18 14.59 16.71
C TRP A 280 -1.57 13.96 16.63
N ARG A 281 -2.62 14.78 16.45
CA ARG A 281 -4.02 14.33 16.34
C ARG A 281 -4.42 13.44 17.52
N VAL A 282 -3.99 13.83 18.73
CA VAL A 282 -4.19 13.04 19.95
C VAL A 282 -5.67 12.89 20.29
N PHE A 283 -6.47 13.89 19.92
CA PHE A 283 -7.92 13.90 20.06
C PHE A 283 -8.60 13.52 18.74
N ASP A 284 -9.80 12.94 18.84
CA ASP A 284 -10.59 12.45 17.70
C ASP A 284 -11.22 13.59 16.86
N ALA A 285 -10.95 14.85 17.19
CA ALA A 285 -11.41 16.01 16.44
C ALA A 285 -10.71 16.09 15.07
N THR A 286 -11.50 16.17 14.00
CA THR A 286 -11.09 16.15 12.58
C THR A 286 -10.37 17.42 12.10
N SER A 287 -9.87 18.25 13.01
CA SER A 287 -9.24 19.52 12.67
C SER A 287 -7.90 19.63 13.37
N GLY A 288 -6.87 20.06 12.66
CA GLY A 288 -5.51 20.23 13.19
C GLY A 288 -5.33 21.36 14.20
N TRP A 289 -6.36 21.63 14.99
CA TRP A 289 -6.47 22.68 15.99
C TRP A 289 -7.05 22.07 17.27
N LEU A 290 -6.78 22.70 18.40
CA LEU A 290 -7.45 22.31 19.64
C LEU A 290 -8.95 22.61 19.55
N PRO A 291 -9.80 21.74 20.12
CA PRO A 291 -11.25 21.97 20.14
C PRO A 291 -11.60 23.25 20.92
N PRO A 292 -12.74 23.91 20.62
CA PRO A 292 -13.31 24.96 21.45
C PRO A 292 -13.49 24.51 22.91
N ALA A 293 -13.57 25.49 23.82
CA ALA A 293 -13.60 25.23 25.26
C ALA A 293 -14.75 24.31 25.70
N ASP A 294 -15.91 24.37 25.04
CA ASP A 294 -17.11 23.62 25.43
C ASP A 294 -17.27 22.26 24.70
N GLU A 295 -16.40 21.99 23.73
CA GLU A 295 -16.47 20.76 22.93
C GLU A 295 -15.89 19.56 23.72
N PRO A 296 -16.50 18.36 23.63
CA PRO A 296 -16.00 17.17 24.31
C PRO A 296 -14.59 16.79 23.87
N LEU A 297 -13.69 16.68 24.82
CA LEU A 297 -12.30 16.32 24.61
C LEU A 297 -12.17 14.79 24.60
N ARG A 298 -12.35 14.18 23.43
CA ARG A 298 -12.22 12.72 23.24
C ARG A 298 -10.85 12.36 22.71
N LEU A 299 -10.15 11.46 23.40
CA LEU A 299 -8.93 10.86 22.88
C LEU A 299 -9.22 10.00 21.66
N ASP A 300 -8.24 9.91 20.77
CA ASP A 300 -8.25 8.97 19.67
C ASP A 300 -8.41 7.53 20.20
N PRO A 301 -9.43 6.77 19.76
CA PRO A 301 -9.68 5.42 20.25
C PRO A 301 -8.50 4.46 20.08
N ALA A 302 -7.67 4.64 19.04
CA ALA A 302 -6.50 3.81 18.81
C ALA A 302 -5.39 4.11 19.83
N ILE A 303 -5.24 5.38 20.24
CA ILE A 303 -4.31 5.77 21.32
C ILE A 303 -4.80 5.21 22.66
N VAL A 304 -6.10 5.29 22.95
CA VAL A 304 -6.68 4.75 24.19
C VAL A 304 -6.41 3.25 24.30
N ALA A 305 -6.78 2.48 23.27
CA ALA A 305 -6.55 1.04 23.26
C ALA A 305 -5.07 0.67 23.41
N TRP A 306 -4.17 1.44 22.77
CA TRP A 306 -2.73 1.24 22.90
C TRP A 306 -2.20 1.56 24.31
N ILE A 307 -2.63 2.66 24.93
CA ILE A 307 -2.26 3.00 26.33
C ILE A 307 -2.73 1.90 27.30
N LEU A 308 -3.88 1.28 27.01
CA LEU A 308 -4.46 0.20 27.82
C LEU A 308 -3.82 -1.18 27.55
N GLY A 309 -2.78 -1.25 26.70
CA GLY A 309 -1.96 -2.46 26.49
C GLY A 309 -2.28 -3.27 25.23
N ASP A 310 -3.04 -2.73 24.28
CA ASP A 310 -3.17 -3.33 22.95
C ASP A 310 -2.08 -2.79 22.00
N ASP A 311 -0.93 -3.48 21.96
CA ASP A 311 0.24 -3.08 21.16
C ASP A 311 -0.07 -2.87 19.67
N ASP A 312 -1.06 -3.60 19.14
CA ASP A 312 -1.47 -3.54 17.73
C ASP A 312 -2.59 -2.51 17.45
N ALA A 313 -3.14 -1.83 18.47
CA ALA A 313 -4.30 -0.96 18.30
C ALA A 313 -4.07 0.13 17.24
N LEU A 314 -2.87 0.70 17.21
CA LEU A 314 -2.49 1.74 16.26
C LEU A 314 -2.42 1.24 14.82
N SER A 315 -1.95 0.00 14.59
CA SER A 315 -1.89 -0.60 13.25
C SER A 315 -3.25 -1.08 12.76
N ARG A 316 -4.20 -1.34 13.68
CA ARG A 316 -5.58 -1.74 13.40
C ARG A 316 -6.57 -0.59 13.30
N ASP A 317 -6.12 0.66 13.41
CA ASP A 317 -6.97 1.84 13.22
C ASP A 317 -7.75 1.70 11.90
N ALA A 318 -9.08 1.82 11.99
CA ALA A 318 -9.99 1.68 10.85
C ALA A 318 -9.68 2.68 9.72
N ARG A 319 -9.13 3.86 10.07
CA ARG A 319 -8.69 4.89 9.11
C ARG A 319 -7.44 4.45 8.35
N LEU A 320 -6.53 3.72 9.01
CA LEU A 320 -5.28 3.24 8.41
C LEU A 320 -5.44 1.90 7.68
N ARG A 321 -6.42 1.07 8.06
CA ARG A 321 -6.59 -0.31 7.58
C ARG A 321 -6.64 -0.47 6.05
N ARG A 322 -7.15 0.54 5.33
CA ARG A 322 -7.25 0.50 3.86
C ARG A 322 -5.92 0.80 3.17
N VAL A 323 -5.06 1.57 3.84
CA VAL A 323 -3.79 2.09 3.34
C VAL A 323 -2.63 1.17 3.73
N LEU A 324 -2.69 0.60 4.94
CA LEU A 324 -1.69 -0.33 5.44
C LEU A 324 -1.74 -1.68 4.73
N ARG A 325 -0.55 -2.25 4.47
CA ARG A 325 -0.36 -3.60 3.91
C ARG A 325 0.42 -4.45 4.90
N LEU A 326 -0.30 -5.16 5.77
CA LEU A 326 0.32 -5.99 6.80
C LEU A 326 0.88 -7.32 6.26
N ALA A 327 0.45 -7.77 5.07
CA ALA A 327 0.94 -9.01 4.48
C ALA A 327 2.39 -8.86 3.97
N ALA A 328 3.27 -9.76 4.39
CA ALA A 328 4.67 -9.83 3.99
C ALA A 328 4.84 -9.81 2.46
N TRP A 329 5.78 -9.01 1.96
CA TRP A 329 6.20 -9.11 0.57
C TRP A 329 6.88 -10.46 0.31
N PRO A 330 6.62 -11.07 -0.86
CA PRO A 330 7.20 -12.37 -1.19
C PRO A 330 8.70 -12.25 -1.51
N GLY A 331 9.39 -13.39 -1.55
CA GLY A 331 10.74 -13.50 -2.12
C GLY A 331 11.92 -13.39 -1.14
N ALA A 332 11.71 -12.94 0.10
CA ALA A 332 12.77 -12.89 1.12
C ALA A 332 13.49 -14.23 1.32
N GLU A 333 12.73 -15.33 1.21
CA GLU A 333 13.23 -16.70 1.36
C GLU A 333 14.07 -17.20 0.20
N LEU A 334 13.93 -16.56 -0.97
CA LEU A 334 14.67 -16.92 -2.17
C LEU A 334 16.06 -16.28 -2.17
N ILE A 335 16.21 -15.15 -1.48
CA ILE A 335 17.44 -14.36 -1.41
C ILE A 335 18.20 -14.52 -0.08
N ASP A 336 17.86 -15.52 0.74
CA ASP A 336 18.42 -15.72 2.07
C ASP A 336 19.87 -16.27 2.04
N THR A 337 20.81 -15.44 1.60
CA THR A 337 22.25 -15.72 1.57
C THR A 337 22.99 -14.94 2.66
N PRO A 338 24.17 -15.39 3.14
CA PRO A 338 24.93 -14.67 4.17
C PRO A 338 25.29 -13.22 3.80
N SER A 339 25.65 -12.97 2.53
CA SER A 339 25.97 -11.63 2.03
C SER A 339 24.73 -10.72 2.05
N LEU A 340 23.60 -11.20 1.53
CA LEU A 340 22.36 -10.43 1.47
C LEU A 340 21.73 -10.23 2.84
N ARG A 341 21.86 -11.18 3.76
CA ARG A 341 21.48 -10.99 5.18
C ARG A 341 22.23 -9.83 5.82
N THR A 342 23.54 -9.75 5.62
CA THR A 342 24.36 -8.65 6.14
C THR A 342 23.92 -7.31 5.55
N ARG A 343 23.66 -7.27 4.24
CA ARG A 343 23.17 -6.07 3.54
C ARG A 343 21.78 -5.64 4.02
N ALA A 344 20.85 -6.58 4.16
CA ALA A 344 19.50 -6.36 4.63
C ALA A 344 19.47 -5.85 6.08
N ASP A 345 20.33 -6.40 6.93
CA ASP A 345 20.51 -5.98 8.32
C ASP A 345 21.05 -4.53 8.42
N VAL A 346 22.03 -4.17 7.59
CA VAL A 346 22.49 -2.77 7.47
C VAL A 346 21.39 -1.85 6.95
N LEU A 347 20.61 -2.30 5.96
CA LEU A 347 19.50 -1.53 5.38
C LEU A 347 18.43 -1.21 6.44
N LEU A 348 17.98 -2.22 7.19
CA LEU A 348 17.02 -2.00 8.27
C LEU A 348 17.58 -1.17 9.41
N ARG A 349 18.84 -1.37 9.81
CA ARG A 349 19.45 -0.50 10.82
C ARG A 349 19.48 0.96 10.37
N ARG A 350 19.73 1.24 9.09
CA ARG A 350 19.66 2.62 8.58
C ARG A 350 18.25 3.21 8.68
N LEU A 351 17.20 2.41 8.46
CA LEU A 351 15.82 2.82 8.71
C LEU A 351 15.52 2.99 10.21
N ALA A 352 16.15 2.20 11.07
CA ALA A 352 15.87 2.16 12.50
C ALA A 352 16.71 3.10 13.38
N THR A 353 17.93 3.53 13.01
CA THR A 353 18.88 4.19 13.95
C THR A 353 19.57 5.49 13.46
N ALA A 354 19.18 6.10 12.32
CA ALA A 354 19.88 7.28 11.80
C ALA A 354 19.58 8.60 12.56
N PRO A 355 20.58 9.39 12.98
CA PRO A 355 20.36 10.67 13.67
C PRO A 355 19.88 11.76 12.70
N GLN A 356 18.85 12.52 13.13
CA GLN A 356 18.09 13.52 12.35
C GLN A 356 17.34 12.94 11.14
N THR A 357 16.16 13.49 10.87
CA THR A 357 15.19 13.02 9.86
C THR A 357 15.82 12.80 8.48
N GLN A 358 16.24 11.58 8.17
CA GLN A 358 16.72 11.19 6.85
C GLN A 358 15.81 10.10 6.29
N TRP A 359 15.03 10.46 5.28
CA TRP A 359 14.30 9.49 4.47
C TRP A 359 15.29 8.68 3.62
N LEU A 360 15.00 7.40 3.40
CA LEU A 360 15.85 6.55 2.57
C LEU A 360 15.14 6.28 1.24
N LEU A 361 15.63 6.90 0.17
CA LEU A 361 15.18 6.58 -1.18
C LEU A 361 15.83 5.27 -1.62
N LEU A 362 14.98 4.35 -2.08
CA LEU A 362 15.33 3.05 -2.63
C LEU A 362 14.95 3.05 -4.12
N PRO A 363 15.82 3.64 -4.98
CA PRO A 363 15.49 3.86 -6.38
C PRO A 363 15.74 2.63 -7.24
N GLY A 364 15.16 2.66 -8.44
CA GLY A 364 15.47 1.75 -9.54
C GLY A 364 14.31 0.83 -9.92
N ASP A 365 14.45 0.20 -11.07
CA ASP A 365 13.39 -0.61 -11.69
C ASP A 365 13.12 -1.94 -10.97
N ASP A 366 13.99 -2.34 -10.03
CA ASP A 366 13.84 -3.56 -9.20
C ASP A 366 13.21 -3.26 -7.83
N ALA A 367 12.01 -2.70 -7.83
CA ALA A 367 11.22 -2.51 -6.62
C ALA A 367 10.98 -3.83 -5.85
N ALA A 368 10.88 -4.96 -6.56
CA ALA A 368 10.70 -6.27 -5.95
C ALA A 368 11.92 -6.73 -5.14
N GLY A 369 13.14 -6.47 -5.64
CA GLY A 369 14.38 -6.73 -4.92
C GLY A 369 14.49 -5.93 -3.64
N TRP A 370 14.14 -4.63 -3.67
CA TRP A 370 14.10 -3.80 -2.45
C TRP A 370 13.11 -4.34 -1.41
N LYS A 371 11.91 -4.71 -1.85
CA LYS A 371 10.88 -5.31 -0.98
C LYS A 371 11.41 -6.60 -0.32
N ALA A 372 12.00 -7.50 -1.10
CA ALA A 372 12.55 -8.75 -0.59
C ALA A 372 13.70 -8.52 0.42
N LEU A 373 14.60 -7.56 0.17
CA LEU A 373 15.68 -7.20 1.09
C LEU A 373 15.16 -6.63 2.42
N LEU A 374 14.18 -5.75 2.37
CA LEU A 374 13.58 -5.17 3.57
C LEU A 374 12.93 -6.26 4.44
N GLU A 375 12.20 -7.19 3.81
CA GLU A 375 11.61 -8.35 4.50
C GLU A 375 12.66 -9.28 5.10
N LEU A 376 13.77 -9.51 4.38
CA LEU A 376 14.87 -10.34 4.88
C LEU A 376 15.47 -9.71 6.15
N GLY A 377 15.70 -8.40 6.14
CA GLY A 377 16.21 -7.68 7.30
C GLY A 377 15.21 -7.68 8.46
N ALA A 378 13.91 -7.53 8.16
CA ALA A 378 12.84 -7.53 9.16
C ALA A 378 12.76 -8.86 9.89
N ARG A 379 12.84 -9.96 9.14
CA ARG A 379 12.92 -11.33 9.70
C ARG A 379 14.16 -11.52 10.58
N ALA A 380 15.32 -11.01 10.15
CA ALA A 380 16.57 -11.15 10.89
C ALA A 380 16.57 -10.39 12.24
N GLN A 381 15.89 -9.24 12.30
CA GLN A 381 15.79 -8.41 13.51
C GLN A 381 14.51 -8.66 14.31
N HIS A 382 13.65 -9.61 13.89
CA HIS A 382 12.31 -9.82 14.46
C HIS A 382 11.44 -8.55 14.48
N ALA A 383 11.65 -7.66 13.51
CA ALA A 383 10.92 -6.41 13.38
C ALA A 383 9.70 -6.59 12.46
N GLN A 384 8.64 -5.84 12.73
CA GLN A 384 7.46 -5.76 11.86
C GLN A 384 7.52 -4.48 11.02
N LEU A 385 7.45 -4.62 9.70
CA LEU A 385 7.44 -3.48 8.79
C LEU A 385 6.03 -2.91 8.66
N MET A 386 5.88 -1.60 8.84
CA MET A 386 4.67 -0.89 8.49
C MET A 386 4.76 -0.48 7.01
N ARG A 387 3.82 -0.95 6.17
CA ARG A 387 3.88 -0.76 4.72
C ARG A 387 2.69 0.03 4.23
N VAL A 388 2.92 1.02 3.39
CA VAL A 388 1.90 1.91 2.85
C VAL A 388 2.01 1.97 1.34
N ASP A 389 0.89 1.76 0.66
CA ASP A 389 0.76 2.01 -0.78
C ASP A 389 0.48 3.51 -0.99
N VAL A 390 1.43 4.22 -1.61
CA VAL A 390 1.35 5.68 -1.81
C VAL A 390 0.23 6.03 -2.78
N ALA A 391 -0.02 5.21 -3.81
CA ALA A 391 -1.06 5.48 -4.80
C ALA A 391 -2.44 5.46 -4.14
N TYR A 392 -2.65 4.52 -3.21
CA TYR A 392 -3.88 4.44 -2.44
C TYR A 392 -3.97 5.56 -1.38
N ALA A 393 -2.89 5.79 -0.63
CA ALA A 393 -2.84 6.82 0.42
C ALA A 393 -3.11 8.24 -0.11
N ALA A 394 -2.54 8.57 -1.27
CA ALA A 394 -2.72 9.87 -1.93
C ALA A 394 -3.98 9.94 -2.81
N SER A 395 -4.87 8.94 -2.75
CA SER A 395 -6.12 8.96 -3.50
C SER A 395 -7.16 9.88 -2.84
N PRO A 396 -8.06 10.50 -3.61
CA PRO A 396 -9.14 11.33 -3.05
C PRO A 396 -10.10 10.56 -2.12
N GLU A 397 -10.15 9.22 -2.24
CA GLU A 397 -11.00 8.36 -1.40
C GLU A 397 -10.50 8.26 0.05
N SER A 398 -9.23 8.61 0.29
CA SER A 398 -8.58 8.50 1.60
C SER A 398 -8.96 9.60 2.58
N GLY A 399 -9.73 10.61 2.16
CA GLY A 399 -10.17 11.72 3.00
C GLY A 399 -9.11 12.79 3.17
N ASP A 400 -8.87 13.22 4.42
CA ASP A 400 -7.82 14.20 4.74
C ASP A 400 -6.44 13.53 4.73
N ILE A 401 -5.67 13.83 3.68
CA ILE A 401 -4.34 13.26 3.43
C ILE A 401 -3.32 13.68 4.49
N GLU A 402 -3.44 14.90 5.04
CA GLU A 402 -2.51 15.41 6.04
C GLU A 402 -2.75 14.71 7.39
N ASP A 403 -4.02 14.58 7.77
CA ASP A 403 -4.42 13.81 8.95
C ASP A 403 -3.98 12.34 8.84
N LEU A 404 -4.19 11.73 7.67
CA LEU A 404 -3.72 10.37 7.38
C LEU A 404 -2.20 10.24 7.51
N GLY A 405 -1.43 11.17 6.93
CA GLY A 405 0.04 11.15 7.00
C GLY A 405 0.58 11.27 8.43
N ILE A 406 -0.02 12.14 9.25
CA ILE A 406 0.33 12.27 10.67
C ILE A 406 0.03 10.96 11.42
N ARG A 407 -1.14 10.36 11.20
CA ARG A 407 -1.54 9.09 11.84
C ARG A 407 -0.64 7.93 11.46
N ILE A 408 -0.21 7.84 10.20
CA ILE A 408 0.76 6.84 9.73
C ILE A 408 2.09 7.01 10.48
N GLY A 409 2.64 8.23 10.50
CA GLY A 409 3.92 8.48 11.17
C GLY A 409 3.85 8.23 12.68
N ARG A 410 2.73 8.62 13.31
CA ARG A 410 2.45 8.34 14.73
C ARG A 410 2.40 6.83 15.03
N ALA A 411 1.66 6.07 14.23
CA ALA A 411 1.51 4.63 14.41
C ALA A 411 2.86 3.90 14.23
N ALA A 412 3.68 4.33 13.27
CA ALA A 412 5.02 3.78 13.06
C ALA A 412 5.96 4.07 14.24
N LEU A 413 5.94 5.31 14.78
CA LEU A 413 6.82 5.71 15.88
C LEU A 413 6.45 5.07 17.22
N LEU A 414 5.16 5.09 17.59
CA LEU A 414 4.69 4.52 18.86
C LEU A 414 4.72 2.99 18.86
N GLY A 415 4.49 2.35 17.70
CA GLY A 415 4.60 0.89 17.55
C GLY A 415 6.02 0.39 17.31
N ASP A 416 7.01 1.28 17.20
CA ASP A 416 8.40 0.95 16.85
C ASP A 416 8.53 0.10 15.57
N HIS A 417 7.70 0.41 14.57
CA HIS A 417 7.66 -0.31 13.30
C HIS A 417 8.34 0.52 12.20
N PRO A 418 9.40 0.01 11.55
CA PRO A 418 10.00 0.71 10.42
C PRO A 418 8.97 0.95 9.30
N LEU A 419 8.79 2.21 8.91
CA LEU A 419 7.83 2.61 7.88
C LEU A 419 8.45 2.50 6.49
N VAL A 420 7.75 1.83 5.58
CA VAL A 420 8.12 1.74 4.16
C VAL A 420 6.94 2.15 3.29
N LEU A 421 7.18 3.13 2.43
CA LEU A 421 6.25 3.61 1.42
C LEU A 421 6.59 2.98 0.06
N ASP A 422 5.58 2.39 -0.58
CA ASP A 422 5.68 1.79 -1.90
C ASP A 422 5.03 2.73 -2.93
N HIS A 423 5.85 3.32 -3.81
CA HIS A 423 5.37 4.20 -4.88
C HIS A 423 4.98 3.43 -6.15
N GLY A 424 5.35 2.14 -6.28
CA GLY A 424 5.57 1.39 -7.53
C GLY A 424 4.43 1.27 -8.56
N SER A 425 3.31 1.97 -8.42
CA SER A 425 2.22 2.06 -9.41
C SER A 425 1.68 3.48 -9.63
N ALA A 426 2.28 4.52 -9.04
CA ALA A 426 1.87 5.92 -9.18
C ALA A 426 2.65 6.70 -10.27
N ASP A 427 3.41 6.00 -11.12
CA ASP A 427 4.11 6.60 -12.25
C ASP A 427 3.12 6.87 -13.39
N GLY A 428 2.78 8.16 -13.60
CA GLY A 428 2.02 8.61 -14.77
C GLY A 428 0.81 9.53 -14.52
N LEU A 429 0.46 9.84 -13.27
CA LEU A 429 -0.65 10.75 -12.94
C LEU A 429 -0.10 12.10 -12.44
N SER A 430 0.03 13.12 -13.30
CA SER A 430 0.50 14.45 -12.88
C SER A 430 -0.42 15.13 -11.86
N ASP A 431 -1.70 14.76 -11.84
CA ASP A 431 -2.70 15.34 -10.94
C ASP A 431 -2.58 14.82 -9.49
N ALA A 432 -1.77 13.77 -9.25
CA ALA A 432 -1.55 13.17 -7.93
C ALA A 432 -0.35 13.77 -7.17
N ASP A 433 0.48 14.60 -7.81
CA ASP A 433 1.71 15.12 -7.23
C ASP A 433 1.45 15.98 -5.98
N ASP A 434 0.40 16.80 -5.97
CA ASP A 434 0.07 17.65 -4.83
C ASP A 434 -0.39 16.84 -3.61
N ALA A 435 -1.25 15.84 -3.85
CA ALA A 435 -1.68 14.89 -2.82
C ALA A 435 -0.49 14.13 -2.22
N GLN A 436 0.43 13.63 -3.06
CA GLN A 436 1.65 12.97 -2.59
C GLN A 436 2.57 13.90 -1.81
N ARG A 437 2.75 15.16 -2.26
CA ARG A 437 3.53 16.17 -1.53
C ARG A 437 2.98 16.39 -0.13
N ARG A 438 1.66 16.57 0.01
CA ARG A 438 1.01 16.77 1.32
C ARG A 438 1.16 15.55 2.21
N LEU A 439 1.00 14.35 1.66
CA LEU A 439 1.20 13.09 2.40
C LEU A 439 2.64 12.98 2.92
N PHE A 440 3.64 13.19 2.06
CA PHE A 440 5.04 13.10 2.45
C PHE A 440 5.43 14.18 3.46
N ALA A 441 4.95 15.41 3.27
CA ALA A 441 5.17 16.50 4.22
C ALA A 441 4.57 16.19 5.60
N ALA A 442 3.35 15.64 5.64
CA ALA A 442 2.69 15.23 6.87
C ALA A 442 3.45 14.11 7.61
N ILE A 443 3.88 13.07 6.89
CA ILE A 443 4.71 12.00 7.48
C ILE A 443 6.05 12.57 7.95
N ALA A 444 6.73 13.39 7.14
CA ALA A 444 8.01 13.98 7.51
C ALA A 444 7.89 14.89 8.75
N ALA A 445 6.76 15.59 8.91
CA ALA A 445 6.47 16.43 10.06
C ALA A 445 6.36 15.64 11.38
N THR A 446 6.09 14.33 11.33
CA THR A 446 6.15 13.47 12.53
C THR A 446 7.58 13.13 12.96
N GLY A 447 8.57 13.34 12.09
CA GLY A 447 9.94 12.87 12.31
C GLY A 447 10.11 11.37 12.08
N CYS A 448 9.07 10.67 11.59
CA CYS A 448 9.12 9.25 11.28
C CYS A 448 10.16 8.96 10.18
N ARG A 449 11.06 8.02 10.48
CA ARG A 449 12.03 7.51 9.51
C ARG A 449 11.29 6.62 8.52
N THR A 450 11.56 6.85 7.24
CA THR A 450 10.74 6.28 6.17
C THR A 450 11.62 5.81 5.02
N GLY A 451 11.47 4.54 4.65
CA GLY A 451 12.00 4.01 3.39
C GLY A 451 11.00 4.25 2.28
N LEU A 452 11.45 4.74 1.12
CA LEU A 452 10.58 5.04 -0.02
C LEU A 452 11.10 4.33 -1.26
N ILE A 453 10.36 3.33 -1.73
CA ILE A 453 10.68 2.56 -2.94
C ILE A 453 10.14 3.32 -4.14
N CYS A 454 11.00 3.60 -5.13
CA CYS A 454 10.63 4.41 -6.29
C CYS A 454 11.39 4.03 -7.56
N ASN A 455 10.78 4.30 -8.71
CA ASN A 455 11.44 4.13 -10.00
C ASN A 455 12.19 5.43 -10.39
N ASP A 456 11.52 6.59 -10.28
CA ASP A 456 12.12 7.91 -10.56
C ASP A 456 12.52 8.65 -9.27
N ALA A 457 13.80 8.51 -8.90
CA ALA A 457 14.39 9.19 -7.75
C ALA A 457 14.35 10.73 -7.88
N ALA A 458 14.51 11.28 -9.08
CA ALA A 458 14.60 12.72 -9.32
C ALA A 458 13.22 13.39 -9.20
N ARG A 459 12.15 12.72 -9.64
CA ARG A 459 10.77 13.16 -9.37
C ARG A 459 10.46 13.12 -7.89
N LEU A 460 10.75 12.01 -7.19
CA LEU A 460 10.42 11.93 -5.76
C LEU A 460 11.25 12.87 -4.90
N ALA A 461 12.51 13.13 -5.23
CA ALA A 461 13.32 14.15 -4.58
C ALA A 461 12.65 15.53 -4.62
N ARG A 462 11.99 15.88 -5.74
CA ARG A 462 11.21 17.12 -5.85
C ARG A 462 9.94 17.10 -5.02
N LEU A 463 9.28 15.95 -4.86
CA LEU A 463 8.04 15.80 -4.08
C LEU A 463 8.31 15.83 -2.56
N LEU A 464 9.44 15.28 -2.13
CA LEU A 464 9.91 15.33 -0.73
C LEU A 464 10.23 16.76 -0.25
N GLY A 465 10.51 17.68 -1.18
CA GLY A 465 10.70 19.10 -0.89
C GLY A 465 11.88 19.35 0.04
N ALA A 466 11.61 19.88 1.23
CA ALA A 466 12.63 20.21 2.24
C ALA A 466 13.03 19.02 3.15
N ALA A 467 12.37 17.86 3.03
CA ALA A 467 12.74 16.69 3.81
C ALA A 467 14.15 16.21 3.43
N ALA A 468 15.04 16.04 4.40
CA ALA A 468 16.35 15.48 4.14
C ALA A 468 16.21 13.99 3.79
N PHE A 469 16.90 13.55 2.74
CA PHE A 469 16.88 12.19 2.27
C PHE A 469 18.26 11.74 1.80
N ASN A 470 18.52 10.43 1.91
CA ASN A 470 19.64 9.76 1.29
C ASN A 470 19.11 8.82 0.21
N SER A 471 19.76 8.80 -0.94
CA SER A 471 19.47 7.82 -1.99
C SER A 471 20.47 6.68 -1.95
N MET A 472 19.96 5.45 -2.00
CA MET A 472 20.80 4.30 -2.34
C MET A 472 21.21 4.41 -3.81
N ILE A 473 22.49 4.17 -4.09
CA ILE A 473 23.05 4.23 -5.46
C ILE A 473 23.17 2.82 -6.03
N GLU A 474 23.38 1.83 -5.18
CA GLU A 474 23.53 0.44 -5.58
C GLU A 474 22.17 -0.23 -5.81
N ALA A 475 22.09 -1.06 -6.84
CA ALA A 475 20.93 -1.92 -7.08
C ALA A 475 20.67 -2.88 -5.90
N PRO A 476 19.41 -3.25 -5.62
CA PRO A 476 19.07 -4.14 -4.52
C PRO A 476 19.68 -5.53 -4.67
N LEU A 477 19.70 -6.07 -5.89
CA LEU A 477 20.22 -7.40 -6.19
C LEU A 477 21.12 -7.34 -7.42
N SER A 478 22.22 -8.08 -7.38
CA SER A 478 23.04 -8.30 -8.57
C SER A 478 22.41 -9.36 -9.49
N GLY A 479 22.86 -9.44 -10.75
CA GLY A 479 22.44 -10.52 -11.65
C GLY A 479 22.75 -11.91 -11.10
N ALA A 480 23.86 -12.05 -10.35
CA ALA A 480 24.24 -13.29 -9.67
C ALA A 480 23.30 -13.63 -8.50
N ASP A 481 22.86 -12.62 -7.73
CA ASP A 481 21.89 -12.82 -6.64
C ASP A 481 20.54 -13.29 -7.19
N SER A 482 20.06 -12.67 -8.28
CA SER A 482 18.80 -13.06 -8.92
C SER A 482 18.87 -14.46 -9.53
N ALA A 483 20.01 -14.84 -10.14
CA ALA A 483 20.23 -16.22 -10.60
C ALA A 483 20.24 -17.23 -9.45
N THR A 484 20.86 -16.87 -8.32
CA THR A 484 20.85 -17.68 -7.10
C THR A 484 19.42 -17.85 -6.58
N ALA A 485 18.63 -16.79 -6.54
CA ALA A 485 17.22 -16.82 -6.12
C ALA A 485 16.38 -17.74 -7.02
N LEU A 486 16.58 -17.68 -8.34
CA LEU A 486 15.94 -18.58 -9.29
C LEU A 486 16.31 -20.05 -9.04
N ARG A 487 17.59 -20.33 -8.76
CA ARG A 487 18.05 -21.69 -8.41
C ARG A 487 17.39 -22.19 -7.12
N VAL A 488 17.33 -21.36 -6.08
CA VAL A 488 16.64 -21.68 -4.82
C VAL A 488 15.16 -21.97 -5.06
N ALA A 489 14.49 -21.16 -5.88
CA ALA A 489 13.10 -21.36 -6.29
C ALA A 489 12.91 -22.71 -7.02
N ALA A 490 13.78 -23.04 -7.97
CA ALA A 490 13.73 -24.32 -8.68
C ALA A 490 13.91 -25.50 -7.72
N GLN A 491 14.89 -25.42 -6.81
CA GLN A 491 15.15 -26.46 -5.81
C GLN A 491 13.94 -26.73 -4.90
N ARG A 492 13.22 -25.67 -4.50
CA ARG A 492 11.98 -25.79 -3.70
C ARG A 492 10.85 -26.52 -4.42
N THR A 493 10.82 -26.47 -5.75
CA THR A 493 9.89 -27.27 -6.58
C THR A 493 10.40 -28.69 -6.87
N GLY A 494 11.60 -29.04 -6.39
CA GLY A 494 12.28 -30.29 -6.70
C GLY A 494 12.84 -30.36 -8.13
N ALA A 495 12.93 -29.23 -8.83
CA ALA A 495 13.65 -29.11 -10.09
C ALA A 495 15.16 -28.98 -9.84
N GLN A 496 15.98 -29.67 -10.64
CA GLN A 496 17.43 -29.54 -10.59
C GLN A 496 17.89 -28.61 -11.72
N ILE A 497 18.43 -27.46 -11.33
CA ILE A 497 19.01 -26.45 -12.21
C ILE A 497 20.37 -26.06 -11.62
N ASP A 498 21.41 -26.03 -12.45
CA ASP A 498 22.73 -25.54 -12.07
C ASP A 498 22.84 -24.01 -12.18
N ASP A 499 23.93 -23.41 -11.70
CA ASP A 499 24.09 -21.95 -11.68
C ASP A 499 24.12 -21.35 -13.10
N GLU A 500 24.68 -22.06 -14.08
CA GLU A 500 24.75 -21.60 -15.48
C GLU A 500 23.37 -21.58 -16.14
N GLN A 501 22.58 -22.63 -15.94
CA GLN A 501 21.21 -22.74 -16.40
C GLN A 501 20.31 -21.70 -15.71
N ALA A 502 20.52 -21.43 -14.42
CA ALA A 502 19.77 -20.40 -13.71
C ALA A 502 20.10 -19.00 -14.25
N ALA A 503 21.39 -18.70 -14.44
CA ALA A 503 21.83 -17.45 -15.06
C ALA A 503 21.32 -17.30 -16.49
N HIS A 504 21.29 -18.39 -17.27
CA HIS A 504 20.71 -18.40 -18.61
C HIS A 504 19.22 -18.11 -18.59
N ALA A 505 18.45 -18.76 -17.72
CA ALA A 505 17.02 -18.52 -17.57
C ALA A 505 16.73 -17.08 -17.10
N MET A 506 17.55 -16.51 -16.21
CA MET A 506 17.42 -15.10 -15.83
C MET A 506 17.66 -14.15 -17.00
N ARG A 507 18.71 -14.38 -17.82
CA ARG A 507 18.94 -13.62 -19.06
C ARG A 507 17.81 -13.79 -20.07
N GLN A 508 17.23 -14.98 -20.14
CA GLN A 508 16.18 -15.29 -21.10
C GLN A 508 14.83 -14.67 -20.72
N PHE A 509 14.47 -14.68 -19.43
CA PHE A 509 13.14 -14.32 -18.96
C PHE A 509 13.05 -12.95 -18.28
N GLY A 510 14.15 -12.45 -17.70
CA GLY A 510 14.18 -11.14 -17.00
C GLY A 510 13.20 -11.06 -15.82
N LEU A 511 13.08 -12.13 -15.02
CA LEU A 511 12.12 -12.17 -13.93
C LEU A 511 12.57 -11.30 -12.74
N SER A 512 11.65 -10.53 -12.17
CA SER A 512 11.85 -9.92 -10.85
C SER A 512 11.74 -10.98 -9.75
N ILE A 513 12.21 -10.70 -8.53
CA ILE A 513 12.08 -11.64 -7.40
C ILE A 513 10.64 -12.06 -7.13
N SER A 514 9.68 -11.12 -7.22
CA SER A 514 8.25 -11.46 -7.11
C SER A 514 7.80 -12.39 -8.24
N GLY A 515 8.31 -12.19 -9.45
CA GLY A 515 8.04 -13.07 -10.59
C GLY A 515 8.66 -14.46 -10.45
N ILE A 516 9.84 -14.57 -9.82
CA ILE A 516 10.45 -15.86 -9.49
C ILE A 516 9.60 -16.62 -8.46
N ASP A 517 9.12 -15.92 -7.42
CA ASP A 517 8.22 -16.49 -6.41
C ASP A 517 6.89 -16.97 -7.04
N GLU A 518 6.32 -16.19 -7.95
CA GLU A 518 5.13 -16.56 -8.69
C GLU A 518 5.36 -17.78 -9.60
N ALA A 519 6.49 -17.81 -10.33
CA ALA A 519 6.87 -18.93 -11.17
C ALA A 519 7.07 -20.21 -10.35
N MET A 520 7.66 -20.12 -9.15
CA MET A 520 7.78 -21.21 -8.19
C MET A 520 6.40 -21.75 -7.80
N ARG A 521 5.46 -20.87 -7.43
CA ARG A 521 4.10 -21.26 -7.05
C ARG A 521 3.34 -21.92 -8.20
N LEU A 522 3.46 -21.38 -9.42
CA LEU A 522 2.86 -21.95 -10.64
C LEU A 522 3.49 -23.30 -11.02
N ALA A 523 4.78 -23.48 -10.83
CA ALA A 523 5.46 -24.75 -11.09
C ALA A 523 5.07 -25.82 -10.06
N ALA A 524 4.86 -25.43 -8.80
CA ALA A 524 4.39 -26.32 -7.75
C ALA A 524 2.98 -26.87 -8.03
N THR A 525 2.06 -26.05 -8.57
CA THR A 525 0.71 -26.52 -8.92
C THR A 525 0.68 -27.44 -10.15
N ARG A 526 1.68 -27.35 -11.03
CA ARG A 526 1.83 -28.18 -12.23
C ARG A 526 2.51 -29.52 -11.98
N SER A 527 3.28 -29.61 -10.90
CA SER A 527 4.03 -30.82 -10.56
C SER A 527 3.10 -31.83 -9.88
N THR A 528 2.92 -32.99 -10.51
CA THR A 528 2.16 -34.10 -9.92
C THR A 528 3.09 -35.01 -9.11
N GLY A 529 2.55 -35.67 -8.07
CA GLY A 529 3.31 -36.65 -7.31
C GLY A 529 3.88 -37.74 -8.23
N GLY A 530 5.20 -37.81 -8.36
CA GLY A 530 5.90 -38.80 -9.20
C GLY A 530 6.62 -38.25 -10.44
N SER A 531 6.57 -36.94 -10.73
CA SER A 531 7.31 -36.36 -11.88
C SER A 531 8.82 -36.53 -11.73
N SER A 532 9.53 -36.81 -12.84
CA SER A 532 11.00 -36.89 -12.86
C SER A 532 11.65 -35.51 -12.65
N PRO A 533 12.92 -35.44 -12.21
CA PRO A 533 13.63 -34.17 -12.05
C PRO A 533 13.63 -33.31 -13.33
N THR A 534 13.74 -33.94 -14.50
CA THR A 534 13.69 -33.27 -15.81
C THR A 534 12.31 -32.70 -16.10
N GLN A 535 11.23 -33.44 -15.82
CA GLN A 535 9.87 -32.96 -16.00
C GLN A 535 9.55 -31.76 -15.10
N ARG A 536 10.03 -31.78 -13.85
CA ARG A 536 9.87 -30.64 -12.92
C ARG A 536 10.66 -29.42 -13.39
N ARG A 537 11.87 -29.63 -13.91
CA ARG A 537 12.66 -28.56 -14.52
C ARG A 537 11.92 -27.91 -15.70
N ASP A 538 11.42 -28.72 -16.62
CA ASP A 538 10.73 -28.22 -17.80
C ASP A 538 9.41 -27.50 -17.41
N ALA A 539 8.70 -28.00 -16.40
CA ALA A 539 7.53 -27.33 -15.82
C ALA A 539 7.87 -25.99 -15.16
N PHE A 540 9.00 -25.92 -14.43
CA PHE A 540 9.50 -24.68 -13.81
C PHE A 540 9.88 -23.65 -14.86
N LEU A 541 10.66 -24.03 -15.88
CA LEU A 541 11.01 -23.12 -16.98
C LEU A 541 9.77 -22.66 -17.77
N ALA A 542 8.77 -23.52 -17.94
CA ALA A 542 7.49 -23.14 -18.54
C ALA A 542 6.70 -22.15 -17.67
N ALA A 543 6.75 -22.28 -16.34
CA ALA A 543 6.16 -21.31 -15.41
C ALA A 543 6.90 -19.96 -15.46
N CYS A 544 8.24 -19.97 -15.47
CA CYS A 544 9.06 -18.77 -15.65
C CYS A 544 8.69 -18.04 -16.95
N LYS A 545 8.56 -18.78 -18.06
CA LYS A 545 8.14 -18.22 -19.35
C LYS A 545 6.76 -17.57 -19.28
N GLN A 546 5.81 -18.20 -18.59
CA GLN A 546 4.45 -17.66 -18.47
C GLN A 546 4.44 -16.35 -17.67
N VAL A 547 5.05 -16.32 -16.49
CA VAL A 547 5.11 -15.11 -15.66
C VAL A 547 5.79 -13.97 -16.42
N ALA A 548 6.88 -14.28 -17.12
CA ALA A 548 7.56 -13.30 -17.96
C ALA A 548 6.70 -12.81 -19.14
N SER A 549 5.64 -13.53 -19.53
CA SER A 549 4.76 -13.16 -20.64
C SER A 549 3.54 -12.33 -20.22
N GLU A 550 3.09 -12.43 -18.97
CA GLU A 550 1.90 -11.73 -18.47
C GLU A 550 2.14 -10.22 -18.26
N GLY A 551 3.41 -9.80 -18.15
CA GLY A 551 3.80 -8.40 -17.96
C GLY A 551 4.06 -7.58 -19.24
N LEU A 552 3.86 -8.14 -20.43
CA LEU A 552 4.18 -7.46 -21.70
C LEU A 552 3.01 -6.61 -22.23
N SER A 553 3.30 -5.41 -22.71
CA SER A 553 2.35 -4.56 -23.42
C SER A 553 1.77 -5.26 -24.65
N ARG A 554 0.48 -5.05 -24.96
CA ARG A 554 -0.19 -5.56 -26.19
C ARG A 554 0.43 -5.07 -27.52
N MET A 555 1.42 -4.20 -27.43
CA MET A 555 2.15 -3.56 -28.53
C MET A 555 3.41 -4.34 -28.94
N THR A 556 3.85 -5.30 -28.12
CA THR A 556 5.00 -6.15 -28.41
C THR A 556 4.57 -7.60 -28.62
N GLU A 557 5.27 -8.29 -29.52
CA GLU A 557 5.12 -9.72 -29.74
C GLU A 557 6.43 -10.42 -29.40
N ARG A 558 6.38 -11.38 -28.47
CA ARG A 558 7.54 -12.19 -28.11
C ARG A 558 7.76 -13.28 -29.15
N ILE A 559 8.94 -13.32 -29.74
CA ILE A 559 9.33 -14.33 -30.73
C ILE A 559 10.43 -15.21 -30.13
N ASP A 560 10.18 -16.52 -30.12
CA ASP A 560 11.19 -17.48 -29.70
C ASP A 560 12.29 -17.61 -30.78
N PRO A 561 13.57 -17.45 -30.41
CA PRO A 561 14.68 -17.46 -31.36
C PRO A 561 15.04 -18.90 -31.76
N ILE A 562 14.34 -19.44 -32.76
CA ILE A 562 14.50 -20.84 -33.19
C ILE A 562 15.68 -21.07 -34.15
N PHE A 563 16.23 -20.03 -34.79
CA PHE A 563 17.27 -20.15 -35.81
C PHE A 563 18.67 -20.02 -35.21
N ALA A 564 19.65 -20.80 -35.67
CA ALA A 564 21.05 -20.64 -35.30
C ALA A 564 21.80 -19.74 -36.31
N LEU A 565 22.94 -19.16 -35.91
CA LEU A 565 23.77 -18.34 -36.82
C LEU A 565 24.22 -19.12 -38.06
N ASP A 566 24.41 -20.42 -37.93
CA ASP A 566 24.76 -21.27 -39.07
C ASP A 566 23.63 -21.33 -40.10
N ASP A 567 22.35 -21.24 -39.67
CA ASP A 567 21.18 -21.30 -40.55
C ASP A 567 21.06 -20.10 -41.48
N VAL A 568 21.73 -19.00 -41.12
CA VAL A 568 21.77 -17.78 -41.90
C VAL A 568 22.87 -17.90 -42.95
N VAL A 569 22.48 -17.97 -44.23
CA VAL A 569 23.42 -17.99 -45.36
C VAL A 569 23.74 -16.56 -45.78
N LEU A 570 24.94 -16.09 -45.40
CA LEU A 570 25.47 -14.76 -45.73
C LEU A 570 26.94 -14.86 -46.15
N PRO A 571 27.45 -13.82 -46.86
CA PRO A 571 28.88 -13.62 -47.05
C PRO A 571 29.64 -13.62 -45.73
N GLN A 572 30.89 -14.08 -45.76
CA GLN A 572 31.68 -14.35 -44.56
C GLN A 572 31.96 -13.08 -43.74
N ASP A 573 32.24 -11.96 -44.40
CA ASP A 573 32.41 -10.63 -43.79
C ASP A 573 31.15 -10.21 -43.01
N ARG A 574 29.95 -10.46 -43.54
CA ARG A 574 28.68 -10.15 -42.86
C ARG A 574 28.40 -11.08 -41.69
N LYS A 575 28.81 -12.35 -41.78
CA LYS A 575 28.71 -13.30 -40.66
C LYS A 575 29.62 -12.89 -39.50
N GLU A 576 30.83 -12.43 -39.81
CA GLU A 576 31.77 -11.91 -38.81
C GLU A 576 31.18 -10.69 -38.09
N GLN A 577 30.52 -9.78 -38.81
CA GLN A 577 29.81 -8.66 -38.18
C GLN A 577 28.66 -9.11 -37.25
N LEU A 578 27.94 -10.20 -37.58
CA LEU A 578 26.91 -10.75 -36.68
C LEU A 578 27.52 -11.36 -35.41
N LEU A 579 28.66 -12.02 -35.52
CA LEU A 579 29.41 -12.53 -34.36
C LEU A 579 29.95 -11.39 -33.51
N GLU A 580 30.44 -10.33 -34.14
CA GLU A 580 30.89 -9.11 -33.44
C GLU A 580 29.75 -8.49 -32.60
N ILE A 581 28.52 -8.45 -33.12
CA ILE A 581 27.34 -8.02 -32.33
C ILE A 581 27.18 -8.90 -31.08
N VAL A 582 27.28 -10.22 -31.22
CA VAL A 582 27.15 -11.16 -30.10
C VAL A 582 28.25 -10.91 -29.06
N ASP A 583 29.50 -10.79 -29.50
CA ASP A 583 30.64 -10.57 -28.62
C ASP A 583 30.55 -9.23 -27.88
N ASN A 584 30.05 -8.18 -28.54
CA ASN A 584 29.84 -6.87 -27.94
C ASN A 584 28.81 -6.90 -26.79
N VAL A 585 27.78 -7.75 -26.90
CA VAL A 585 26.79 -7.94 -25.84
C VAL A 585 27.36 -8.79 -24.70
N LEU A 586 28.00 -9.92 -25.02
CA LEU A 586 28.53 -10.85 -23.99
C LEU A 586 29.71 -10.28 -23.20
N LEU A 587 30.54 -9.45 -23.83
CA LEU A 587 31.73 -8.86 -23.22
C LEU A 587 31.47 -7.44 -22.68
N SER A 588 30.22 -6.98 -22.70
CA SER A 588 29.84 -5.63 -22.28
C SER A 588 30.26 -5.32 -20.83
N GLU A 589 29.97 -6.20 -19.88
CA GLU A 589 30.32 -6.02 -18.45
C GLU A 589 31.84 -5.89 -18.25
N ARG A 590 32.62 -6.71 -18.95
CA ARG A 590 34.09 -6.67 -18.88
C ARG A 590 34.66 -5.38 -19.50
N VAL A 591 34.15 -4.94 -20.65
CA VAL A 591 34.69 -3.77 -21.35
C VAL A 591 34.18 -2.46 -20.75
N LEU A 592 32.87 -2.34 -20.53
CA LEU A 592 32.25 -1.11 -20.02
C LEU A 592 32.42 -0.99 -18.50
N GLY A 593 32.36 -2.11 -17.76
CA GLY A 593 32.56 -2.19 -16.32
C GLY A 593 34.02 -2.36 -15.95
N ASP A 594 34.58 -3.57 -16.07
CA ASP A 594 35.94 -3.88 -15.53
C ASP A 594 37.04 -3.00 -16.15
N TRP A 595 36.96 -2.71 -17.44
CA TRP A 595 37.92 -1.84 -18.14
C TRP A 595 37.53 -0.36 -18.13
N ALA A 596 36.41 -0.02 -17.46
CA ALA A 596 35.91 1.34 -17.25
C ALA A 596 35.67 2.16 -18.53
N PHE A 597 35.53 1.55 -19.71
CA PHE A 597 35.16 2.30 -20.93
C PHE A 597 33.75 2.89 -20.83
N GLY A 598 32.91 2.39 -19.93
CA GLY A 598 31.57 2.92 -19.68
C GLY A 598 31.56 4.34 -19.10
N GLU A 599 32.66 4.81 -18.49
CA GLU A 599 32.78 6.19 -17.98
C GLU A 599 32.97 7.21 -19.11
N GLN A 600 33.47 6.76 -20.27
CA GLN A 600 33.66 7.59 -21.46
C GLN A 600 32.40 7.68 -22.33
N LEU A 601 31.38 6.87 -22.03
CA LEU A 601 30.15 6.72 -22.79
C LEU A 601 28.95 7.17 -21.95
N PRO A 602 28.55 8.46 -22.02
CA PRO A 602 27.36 8.96 -21.31
C PRO A 602 26.06 8.33 -21.81
N TYR A 603 26.03 7.83 -23.05
CA TYR A 603 24.90 7.13 -23.70
C TYR A 603 25.45 6.04 -24.63
N GLY A 604 24.60 5.14 -25.13
CA GLY A 604 25.01 4.11 -26.11
C GLY A 604 25.75 2.92 -25.50
N ARG A 605 25.43 2.57 -24.25
CA ARG A 605 25.96 1.38 -23.58
C ARG A 605 25.42 0.08 -24.18
N GLY A 606 24.20 0.14 -24.74
CA GLY A 606 23.62 -0.96 -25.49
C GLY A 606 24.18 -1.13 -26.90
N VAL A 607 23.68 -2.15 -27.59
CA VAL A 607 24.08 -2.47 -28.97
C VAL A 607 22.91 -2.17 -29.91
N THR A 608 23.07 -1.16 -30.77
CA THR A 608 22.12 -0.81 -31.82
C THR A 608 22.62 -1.29 -33.18
N ALA A 609 21.80 -2.08 -33.88
CA ALA A 609 22.15 -2.65 -35.18
C ALA A 609 21.05 -2.40 -36.22
N LEU A 610 21.44 -2.06 -37.45
CA LEU A 610 20.55 -1.95 -38.60
C LEU A 610 20.86 -3.04 -39.61
N PHE A 611 19.87 -3.87 -39.89
CA PHE A 611 19.91 -4.88 -40.93
C PHE A 611 19.15 -4.37 -42.15
N HIS A 612 19.84 -4.17 -43.27
CA HIS A 612 19.22 -3.64 -44.48
C HIS A 612 19.45 -4.56 -45.68
N GLY A 613 18.52 -4.54 -46.63
CA GLY A 613 18.65 -5.30 -47.88
C GLY A 613 17.28 -5.64 -48.46
N PRO A 614 17.22 -6.25 -49.66
CA PRO A 614 15.95 -6.61 -50.29
C PRO A 614 15.06 -7.50 -49.42
N SER A 615 13.76 -7.52 -49.71
CA SER A 615 12.83 -8.41 -49.01
C SER A 615 13.20 -9.89 -49.21
N GLY A 616 13.11 -10.68 -48.15
CA GLY A 616 13.39 -12.12 -48.17
C GLY A 616 14.87 -12.53 -48.16
N THR A 617 15.81 -11.63 -47.85
CA THR A 617 17.25 -11.95 -47.72
C THR A 617 17.67 -12.46 -46.33
N GLY A 618 16.74 -12.60 -45.39
CA GLY A 618 17.00 -13.22 -44.08
C GLY A 618 17.32 -12.27 -42.92
N LYS A 619 17.03 -10.96 -43.04
CA LYS A 619 17.23 -9.96 -41.98
C LYS A 619 16.63 -10.38 -40.63
N THR A 620 15.32 -10.66 -40.60
CA THR A 620 14.59 -11.12 -39.40
C THR A 620 15.13 -12.46 -38.87
N MET A 621 15.54 -13.36 -39.78
CA MET A 621 16.14 -14.65 -39.40
C MET A 621 17.50 -14.45 -38.72
N ALA A 622 18.31 -13.51 -39.19
CA ALA A 622 19.59 -13.17 -38.58
C ALA A 622 19.41 -12.54 -37.19
N ALA A 623 18.40 -11.69 -37.00
CA ALA A 623 18.07 -11.14 -35.68
C ALA A 623 17.75 -12.27 -34.68
N LEU A 624 16.90 -13.22 -35.09
CA LEU A 624 16.57 -14.40 -34.28
C LEU A 624 17.80 -15.27 -34.01
N ALA A 625 18.71 -15.39 -34.97
CA ALA A 625 19.94 -16.15 -34.80
C ALA A 625 20.92 -15.53 -33.81
N VAL A 626 21.08 -14.21 -33.85
CA VAL A 626 21.86 -13.44 -32.87
C VAL A 626 21.26 -13.60 -31.46
N ALA A 627 19.93 -13.42 -31.32
CA ALA A 627 19.24 -13.59 -30.04
C ALA A 627 19.39 -15.01 -29.49
N ARG A 628 19.26 -16.05 -30.34
CA ARG A 628 19.49 -17.45 -29.93
C ARG A 628 20.89 -17.67 -29.38
N LYS A 629 21.91 -17.11 -30.06
CA LYS A 629 23.31 -17.23 -29.64
C LYS A 629 23.57 -16.54 -28.29
N LEU A 630 22.88 -15.43 -28.03
CA LEU A 630 22.92 -14.69 -26.76
C LEU A 630 22.10 -15.34 -25.64
N GLY A 631 21.18 -16.25 -25.97
CA GLY A 631 20.28 -16.86 -24.98
C GLY A 631 19.19 -15.92 -24.48
N ILE A 632 18.88 -14.87 -25.25
CA ILE A 632 17.84 -13.88 -24.93
C ILE A 632 16.68 -14.01 -25.91
N GLN A 633 15.49 -13.59 -25.53
CA GLN A 633 14.33 -13.58 -26.43
C GLN A 633 14.28 -12.32 -27.28
N ILE A 634 13.42 -12.34 -28.31
CA ILE A 634 13.12 -11.15 -29.11
C ILE A 634 11.74 -10.61 -28.76
N LEU A 635 11.66 -9.31 -28.52
CA LEU A 635 10.42 -8.54 -28.53
C LEU A 635 10.32 -7.80 -29.84
N ARG A 636 9.43 -8.25 -30.72
CA ARG A 636 9.11 -7.56 -31.95
C ARG A 636 8.10 -6.45 -31.68
N ILE A 637 8.44 -5.24 -32.10
CA ILE A 637 7.56 -4.09 -32.05
C ILE A 637 6.77 -4.01 -33.35
N ASP A 638 5.45 -3.91 -33.24
CA ASP A 638 4.60 -3.53 -34.35
C ASP A 638 4.44 -2.00 -34.36
N LEU A 639 5.26 -1.31 -35.16
CA LEU A 639 5.28 0.15 -35.26
C LEU A 639 3.90 0.73 -35.65
N SER A 640 3.05 -0.04 -36.35
CA SER A 640 1.70 0.39 -36.74
C SER A 640 0.73 0.51 -35.55
N ARG A 641 1.03 -0.18 -34.44
CA ARG A 641 0.26 -0.13 -33.19
C ARG A 641 0.81 0.90 -32.20
N VAL A 642 2.07 1.27 -32.35
CA VAL A 642 2.76 2.21 -31.46
C VAL A 642 2.45 3.66 -31.84
N VAL A 643 2.38 3.97 -33.15
CA VAL A 643 2.04 5.30 -33.65
C VAL A 643 0.53 5.53 -33.57
N SER A 644 0.12 6.47 -32.72
CA SER A 644 -1.29 6.80 -32.50
C SER A 644 -1.68 8.12 -33.18
N LYS A 645 -2.99 8.37 -33.35
CA LYS A 645 -3.51 9.65 -33.86
C LYS A 645 -3.49 10.78 -32.81
N TYR A 646 -3.10 10.48 -31.56
CA TYR A 646 -3.17 11.40 -30.42
C TYR A 646 -1.75 11.79 -29.97
N ILE A 647 -1.51 13.10 -29.85
CA ILE A 647 -0.21 13.66 -29.48
C ILE A 647 0.14 13.25 -28.04
N GLY A 648 1.33 12.66 -27.83
CA GLY A 648 1.84 12.23 -26.52
C GLY A 648 1.58 10.76 -26.15
N ASP A 649 0.59 10.12 -26.77
CA ASP A 649 0.34 8.68 -26.55
C ASP A 649 1.41 7.81 -27.24
N THR A 650 1.93 8.23 -28.39
CA THR A 650 3.03 7.55 -29.07
C THR A 650 4.31 7.51 -28.22
N GLU A 651 4.66 8.59 -27.52
CA GLU A 651 5.83 8.64 -26.63
C GLU A 651 5.68 7.70 -25.44
N LYS A 652 4.51 7.73 -24.77
CA LYS A 652 4.20 6.78 -23.68
C LYS A 652 4.24 5.33 -24.13
N ASN A 653 3.79 5.06 -25.36
CA ASN A 653 3.82 3.72 -25.93
C ASN A 653 5.25 3.26 -26.22
N ILE A 654 6.09 4.15 -26.78
CA ILE A 654 7.52 3.90 -26.96
C ILE A 654 8.17 3.62 -25.61
N ASP A 655 7.94 4.46 -24.59
CA ASP A 655 8.50 4.25 -23.24
C ASP A 655 8.16 2.87 -22.68
N ARG A 656 6.88 2.50 -22.67
CA ARG A 656 6.44 1.19 -22.19
C ARG A 656 7.10 0.04 -22.93
N VAL A 657 7.26 0.14 -24.25
CA VAL A 657 7.89 -0.91 -25.06
C VAL A 657 9.37 -1.07 -24.70
N PHE A 658 10.10 0.01 -24.50
CA PHE A 658 11.51 -0.04 -24.09
C PHE A 658 11.66 -0.50 -22.64
N GLU A 659 10.78 -0.07 -21.74
CA GLU A 659 10.72 -0.55 -20.36
C GLU A 659 10.43 -2.06 -20.30
N ASP A 660 9.47 -2.54 -21.08
CA ASP A 660 9.16 -3.97 -21.19
C ASP A 660 10.38 -4.77 -21.69
N ALA A 661 11.12 -4.24 -22.67
CA ALA A 661 12.34 -4.85 -23.18
C ALA A 661 13.50 -4.83 -22.17
N GLN A 662 13.64 -3.75 -21.41
CA GLN A 662 14.65 -3.62 -20.35
C GLN A 662 14.33 -4.57 -19.20
N ARG A 663 13.09 -4.58 -18.72
CA ARG A 663 12.62 -5.46 -17.64
C ARG A 663 12.77 -6.93 -18.00
N SER A 664 12.41 -7.31 -19.22
CA SER A 664 12.49 -8.71 -19.68
C SER A 664 13.88 -9.15 -20.15
N GLY A 665 14.86 -8.25 -20.20
CA GLY A 665 16.20 -8.53 -20.73
C GLY A 665 16.22 -9.01 -22.19
N SER A 666 15.17 -8.72 -22.95
CA SER A 666 14.96 -9.26 -24.30
C SER A 666 15.52 -8.33 -25.37
N ALA A 667 16.05 -8.88 -26.46
CA ALA A 667 16.43 -8.09 -27.63
C ALA A 667 15.20 -7.43 -28.27
N LEU A 668 15.32 -6.15 -28.62
CA LEU A 668 14.28 -5.41 -29.29
C LEU A 668 14.41 -5.57 -30.81
N LEU A 669 13.34 -5.96 -31.49
CA LEU A 669 13.28 -6.04 -32.95
C LEU A 669 12.26 -5.04 -33.49
N ILE A 670 12.74 -4.07 -34.24
CA ILE A 670 11.92 -3.11 -34.98
C ILE A 670 11.93 -3.55 -36.45
N ASP A 671 10.88 -4.24 -36.89
CA ASP A 671 10.75 -4.69 -38.28
C ASP A 671 10.18 -3.55 -39.15
N GLU A 672 10.60 -3.47 -40.41
CA GLU A 672 10.10 -2.49 -41.39
C GLU A 672 10.23 -1.02 -40.95
N ALA A 673 11.39 -0.67 -40.38
CA ALA A 673 11.65 0.68 -39.87
C ALA A 673 11.52 1.78 -40.95
N ASP A 674 11.55 1.44 -42.24
CA ASP A 674 11.26 2.37 -43.34
C ASP A 674 9.85 2.97 -43.32
N ALA A 675 8.87 2.32 -42.66
CA ALA A 675 7.53 2.87 -42.48
C ALA A 675 7.51 4.16 -41.63
N LEU A 676 8.47 4.30 -40.71
CA LEU A 676 8.63 5.51 -39.87
C LEU A 676 9.75 6.43 -40.35
N LEU A 677 10.74 5.88 -41.05
CA LEU A 677 12.00 6.55 -41.37
C LEU A 677 12.11 7.00 -42.83
N GLY A 678 10.99 7.06 -43.55
CA GLY A 678 10.91 7.49 -44.95
C GLY A 678 11.47 8.90 -45.17
N LYS A 679 12.05 9.15 -46.36
CA LYS A 679 12.58 10.47 -46.74
C LYS A 679 11.50 11.54 -46.60
N ARG A 680 11.80 12.53 -45.76
CA ARG A 680 11.12 13.83 -45.59
C ARG A 680 10.40 14.25 -46.87
N SER A 681 9.07 14.19 -46.89
CA SER A 681 8.32 15.08 -47.77
C SER A 681 8.61 16.52 -47.33
N GLU A 682 8.86 17.41 -48.29
CA GLU A 682 8.92 18.84 -48.00
C GLU A 682 7.66 19.23 -47.22
N VAL A 683 7.86 19.83 -46.05
CA VAL A 683 6.82 20.20 -45.07
C VAL A 683 5.68 20.92 -45.77
N LYS A 684 4.54 20.24 -45.92
CA LYS A 684 3.29 20.86 -46.37
C LYS A 684 2.23 20.93 -45.28
N ASP A 685 2.31 20.09 -44.24
CA ASP A 685 1.31 20.04 -43.16
C ASP A 685 1.89 19.98 -41.75
N ALA A 686 1.10 20.40 -40.76
CA ALA A 686 1.43 20.33 -39.34
C ALA A 686 1.66 18.87 -38.86
N HIS A 687 1.06 17.89 -39.52
CA HIS A 687 1.18 16.46 -39.21
C HIS A 687 2.60 15.91 -39.46
N ASP A 688 3.29 16.40 -40.50
CA ASP A 688 4.66 15.98 -40.84
C ASP A 688 5.70 16.44 -39.79
N ARG A 689 5.44 17.53 -39.06
CA ARG A 689 6.33 17.97 -37.98
C ARG A 689 6.27 17.07 -36.75
N TYR A 690 5.11 16.51 -36.42
CA TYR A 690 4.94 15.65 -35.24
C TYR A 690 5.55 14.26 -35.45
N ALA A 691 5.43 13.68 -36.65
CA ALA A 691 6.09 12.42 -36.99
C ALA A 691 7.64 12.50 -36.83
N ASN A 692 8.24 13.66 -37.12
CA ASN A 692 9.68 13.85 -36.95
C ASN A 692 10.11 13.89 -35.47
N ILE A 693 9.27 14.40 -34.58
CA ILE A 693 9.54 14.44 -33.13
C ILE A 693 9.47 13.02 -32.55
N GLU A 694 8.47 12.24 -32.95
CA GLU A 694 8.30 10.84 -32.51
C GLU A 694 9.47 9.95 -32.93
N VAL A 695 9.99 10.12 -34.15
CA VAL A 695 11.17 9.39 -34.64
C VAL A 695 12.44 9.80 -33.87
N ALA A 696 12.61 11.10 -33.59
CA ALA A 696 13.73 11.58 -32.79
C ALA A 696 13.69 11.01 -31.36
N TYR A 697 12.49 10.90 -30.79
CA TYR A 697 12.25 10.31 -29.49
C TYR A 697 12.53 8.80 -29.47
N LEU A 698 12.04 8.05 -30.45
CA LEU A 698 12.36 6.62 -30.62
C LEU A 698 13.88 6.39 -30.65
N LEU A 699 14.61 7.20 -31.41
CA LEU A 699 16.07 7.16 -31.47
C LEU A 699 16.74 7.42 -30.13
N GLN A 700 16.28 8.44 -29.40
CA GLN A 700 16.80 8.74 -28.07
C GLN A 700 16.60 7.56 -27.12
N ARG A 701 15.43 6.91 -27.16
CA ARG A 701 15.16 5.72 -26.35
C ARG A 701 16.00 4.53 -26.78
N MET A 702 16.27 4.37 -28.08
CA MET A 702 17.21 3.36 -28.58
C MET A 702 18.66 3.58 -28.10
N GLU A 703 19.12 4.81 -27.99
CA GLU A 703 20.46 5.14 -27.47
C GLU A 703 20.58 4.95 -25.96
N ALA A 704 19.48 5.20 -25.23
CA ALA A 704 19.39 4.98 -23.79
C ALA A 704 19.20 3.51 -23.42
N TYR A 705 18.71 2.68 -24.33
CA TYR A 705 18.50 1.26 -24.10
C TYR A 705 19.84 0.53 -23.94
N GLU A 706 20.04 -0.14 -22.81
CA GLU A 706 21.29 -0.82 -22.49
C GLU A 706 21.36 -2.27 -23.05
N GLY A 707 20.29 -2.73 -23.70
CA GLY A 707 20.24 -4.06 -24.34
C GLY A 707 20.57 -4.07 -25.84
N LEU A 708 20.16 -5.14 -26.51
CA LEU A 708 20.32 -5.30 -27.97
C LEU A 708 19.08 -4.80 -28.70
N ALA A 709 19.21 -3.75 -29.51
CA ALA A 709 18.14 -3.27 -30.38
C ALA A 709 18.53 -3.45 -31.86
N ILE A 710 17.69 -4.19 -32.60
CA ILE A 710 17.87 -4.49 -34.02
C ILE A 710 16.74 -3.85 -34.80
N LEU A 711 17.08 -3.01 -35.78
CA LEU A 711 16.13 -2.56 -36.79
C LEU A 711 16.33 -3.32 -38.10
N THR A 712 15.24 -3.62 -38.78
CA THR A 712 15.29 -4.10 -40.16
C THR A 712 14.69 -3.06 -41.11
N THR A 713 15.24 -2.97 -42.32
CA THR A 713 14.64 -2.15 -43.38
C THR A 713 14.87 -2.75 -44.76
N ASN A 714 13.94 -2.52 -45.67
CA ASN A 714 14.12 -2.83 -47.08
C ASN A 714 14.76 -1.68 -47.88
N LEU A 715 14.69 -0.45 -47.36
CA LEU A 715 14.98 0.78 -48.11
C LEU A 715 16.00 1.68 -47.39
N ARG A 716 17.27 1.26 -47.34
CA ARG A 716 18.36 2.05 -46.73
C ARG A 716 18.44 3.48 -47.27
N GLN A 717 18.17 3.68 -48.55
CA GLN A 717 18.29 5.00 -49.21
C GLN A 717 17.31 6.04 -48.68
N ASN A 718 16.30 5.63 -47.93
CA ASN A 718 15.31 6.51 -47.34
C ASN A 718 15.70 7.00 -45.95
N LEU A 719 16.71 6.39 -45.32
CA LEU A 719 17.19 6.77 -43.99
C LEU A 719 18.07 8.01 -44.04
N ASP A 720 17.88 8.93 -43.09
CA ASP A 720 18.70 10.13 -42.95
C ASP A 720 20.13 9.79 -42.49
N ALA A 721 21.12 10.58 -42.92
CA ALA A 721 22.51 10.44 -42.53
C ALA A 721 22.71 10.64 -41.01
N ALA A 722 21.89 11.49 -40.38
CA ALA A 722 21.91 11.67 -38.92
C ALA A 722 21.49 10.39 -38.17
N PHE A 723 20.54 9.63 -38.72
CA PHE A 723 20.08 8.36 -38.16
C PHE A 723 21.18 7.29 -38.20
N LEU A 724 21.84 7.15 -39.35
CA LEU A 724 22.90 6.15 -39.54
C LEU A 724 24.10 6.36 -38.60
N ARG A 725 24.41 7.60 -38.21
CA ARG A 725 25.52 7.92 -37.29
C ARG A 725 25.28 7.44 -35.85
N ARG A 726 24.03 7.20 -35.47
CA ARG A 726 23.61 6.76 -34.12
C ARG A 726 23.58 5.25 -33.97
N LEU A 727 23.70 4.52 -35.07
CA LEU A 727 23.70 3.06 -35.09
C LEU A 727 25.13 2.53 -35.01
N ARG A 728 25.37 1.63 -34.05
CA ARG A 728 26.70 1.03 -33.85
C ARG A 728 27.07 0.07 -34.98
N PHE A 729 26.10 -0.73 -35.44
CA PHE A 729 26.30 -1.69 -36.52
C PHE A 729 25.35 -1.46 -37.68
N ILE A 730 25.87 -1.52 -38.91
CA ILE A 730 25.07 -1.47 -40.14
C ILE A 730 25.50 -2.65 -41.02
N ILE A 731 24.59 -3.61 -41.19
CA ILE A 731 24.85 -4.85 -41.91
C ILE A 731 23.99 -4.91 -43.17
N ASP A 732 24.65 -5.14 -44.30
CA ASP A 732 24.01 -5.34 -45.60
C ASP A 732 23.69 -6.82 -45.83
N PHE A 733 22.47 -7.08 -46.29
CA PHE A 733 21.95 -8.39 -46.66
C PHE A 733 21.71 -8.42 -48.17
N PRO A 734 22.76 -8.69 -48.97
CA PRO A 734 22.67 -8.67 -50.43
C PRO A 734 21.79 -9.80 -50.96
N ARG A 735 21.40 -9.72 -52.23
CA ARG A 735 20.78 -10.88 -52.90
C ARG A 735 21.79 -12.04 -52.94
N PRO A 736 21.36 -13.28 -52.64
CA PRO A 736 22.27 -14.42 -52.62
C PRO A 736 22.75 -14.74 -54.03
N ASP A 737 24.05 -15.01 -54.18
CA ASP A 737 24.63 -15.54 -55.43
C ASP A 737 24.23 -17.02 -55.64
N ALA A 738 24.68 -17.61 -56.76
CA ALA A 738 24.31 -18.99 -57.10
C ALA A 738 24.76 -20.03 -56.05
N GLU A 739 25.92 -19.83 -55.42
CA GLU A 739 26.48 -20.73 -54.39
C GLU A 739 25.74 -20.56 -53.05
N ALA A 740 25.41 -19.34 -52.67
CA ALA A 740 24.56 -19.04 -51.52
C ALA A 740 23.17 -19.63 -51.72
N ARG A 741 22.57 -19.51 -52.92
CA ARG A 741 21.26 -20.12 -53.22
C ARG A 741 21.29 -21.63 -53.13
N GLU A 742 22.35 -22.29 -53.62
CA GLU A 742 22.54 -23.73 -53.45
C GLU A 742 22.48 -24.14 -51.97
N ARG A 743 23.27 -23.46 -51.12
CA ARG A 743 23.27 -23.70 -49.67
C ARG A 743 21.91 -23.44 -49.02
N ILE A 744 21.19 -22.41 -49.47
CA ILE A 744 19.82 -22.12 -49.02
C ILE A 744 18.88 -23.28 -49.37
N TRP A 745 18.95 -23.81 -50.60
CA TRP A 745 18.13 -24.97 -51.00
C TRP A 745 18.40 -26.20 -50.14
N GLN A 746 19.68 -26.50 -49.86
CA GLN A 746 20.07 -27.61 -48.99
C GLN A 746 19.53 -27.44 -47.57
N ARG A 747 19.54 -26.22 -47.03
CA ARG A 747 19.02 -25.90 -45.69
C ARG A 747 17.49 -25.98 -45.61
N CYS A 748 16.79 -25.53 -46.66
CA CYS A 748 15.33 -25.50 -46.67
C CYS A 748 14.69 -26.88 -46.89
N LEU A 749 15.42 -27.86 -47.42
CA LEU A 749 14.92 -29.21 -47.68
C LEU A 749 15.55 -30.22 -46.68
N PRO A 750 14.78 -30.74 -45.72
CA PRO A 750 15.27 -31.79 -44.83
C PRO A 750 15.74 -33.02 -45.62
N PRO A 751 16.89 -33.65 -45.28
CA PRO A 751 17.48 -34.76 -46.04
C PRO A 751 16.53 -35.95 -46.28
N GLN A 752 15.59 -36.16 -45.37
CA GLN A 752 14.63 -37.26 -45.44
C GLN A 752 13.48 -36.99 -46.43
N SER A 753 13.21 -35.73 -46.75
CA SER A 753 12.04 -35.27 -47.50
C SER A 753 12.24 -35.23 -49.02
N HIS A 754 13.48 -35.26 -49.51
CA HIS A 754 13.79 -35.16 -50.94
C HIS A 754 14.61 -36.34 -51.48
N ALA A 755 14.67 -36.45 -52.81
CA ALA A 755 15.52 -37.37 -53.57
C ALA A 755 16.55 -36.66 -54.46
N LEU A 756 16.82 -35.37 -54.18
CA LEU A 756 17.78 -34.53 -54.90
C LEU A 756 19.24 -34.83 -54.51
N ASP A 757 20.13 -34.78 -55.49
CA ASP A 757 21.59 -34.85 -55.33
C ASP A 757 22.24 -33.44 -55.37
N GLU A 758 23.56 -33.37 -55.12
CA GLU A 758 24.31 -32.11 -55.16
C GLU A 758 24.26 -31.43 -56.54
N ALA A 759 24.20 -32.21 -57.62
CA ALA A 759 24.06 -31.67 -58.98
C ALA A 759 22.71 -30.95 -59.17
N ALA A 760 21.62 -31.52 -58.64
CA ALA A 760 20.32 -30.89 -58.64
C ALA A 760 20.31 -29.59 -57.81
N PHE A 761 20.95 -29.55 -56.65
CA PHE A 761 21.07 -28.33 -55.85
C PHE A 761 21.85 -27.22 -56.59
N ARG A 762 22.98 -27.56 -57.22
CA ARG A 762 23.72 -26.63 -58.09
C ARG A 762 22.87 -26.12 -59.25
N HIS A 763 22.08 -26.99 -59.87
CA HIS A 763 21.17 -26.61 -60.96
C HIS A 763 20.10 -25.62 -60.48
N LEU A 764 19.48 -25.88 -59.32
CA LEU A 764 18.48 -24.99 -58.72
C LEU A 764 19.08 -23.63 -58.36
N GLY A 765 20.27 -23.60 -57.75
CA GLY A 765 20.97 -22.36 -57.41
C GLY A 765 21.30 -21.49 -58.63
N ARG A 766 21.63 -22.10 -59.76
CA ARG A 766 21.92 -21.37 -61.02
C ARG A 766 20.67 -20.89 -61.74
N ARG A 767 19.58 -21.67 -61.75
CA ARG A 767 18.38 -21.39 -62.55
C ARG A 767 17.32 -20.55 -61.85
N ILE A 768 17.24 -20.63 -60.52
CA ILE A 768 16.24 -19.90 -59.73
C ILE A 768 16.93 -18.73 -59.04
N ASP A 769 16.88 -17.55 -59.67
CA ASP A 769 17.44 -16.31 -59.13
C ASP A 769 16.42 -15.59 -58.23
N LEU A 770 16.12 -16.21 -57.09
CA LEU A 770 15.19 -15.67 -56.08
C LEU A 770 15.86 -15.58 -54.70
N THR A 771 15.29 -14.75 -53.82
CA THR A 771 15.75 -14.60 -52.44
C THR A 771 15.38 -15.83 -51.60
N GLY A 772 16.05 -16.00 -50.45
CA GLY A 772 15.83 -17.15 -49.57
C GLY A 772 14.38 -17.28 -49.07
N GLY A 773 13.68 -16.16 -48.88
CA GLY A 773 12.26 -16.14 -48.55
C GLY A 773 11.39 -16.86 -49.59
N HIS A 774 11.60 -16.56 -50.88
CA HIS A 774 10.86 -17.24 -51.96
C HIS A 774 11.30 -18.69 -52.14
N ILE A 775 12.60 -18.99 -52.00
CA ILE A 775 13.09 -20.38 -52.05
C ILE A 775 12.39 -21.22 -50.97
N ARG A 776 12.27 -20.71 -49.74
CA ARG A 776 11.54 -21.39 -48.66
C ARG A 776 10.07 -21.63 -49.02
N GLN A 777 9.38 -20.65 -49.60
CA GLN A 777 8.00 -20.83 -50.06
C GLN A 777 7.87 -21.90 -51.14
N ILE A 778 8.82 -21.92 -52.09
CA ILE A 778 8.85 -22.94 -53.14
C ILE A 778 9.08 -24.33 -52.54
N THR A 779 10.04 -24.49 -51.62
CA THR A 779 10.30 -25.78 -50.95
C THR A 779 9.10 -26.30 -50.18
N LEU A 780 8.42 -25.44 -49.43
CA LEU A 780 7.22 -25.81 -48.68
C LEU A 780 6.08 -26.23 -49.61
N ARG A 781 5.84 -25.46 -50.68
CA ARG A 781 4.84 -25.81 -51.69
C ARG A 781 5.17 -27.11 -52.42
N ALA A 782 6.45 -27.33 -52.75
CA ALA A 782 6.92 -28.56 -53.37
C ALA A 782 6.72 -29.76 -52.42
N ALA A 783 6.92 -29.58 -51.11
CA ALA A 783 6.65 -30.60 -50.10
C ALA A 783 5.18 -31.05 -50.09
N PHE A 784 4.23 -30.11 -50.10
CA PHE A 784 2.81 -30.45 -50.18
C PHE A 784 2.43 -31.12 -51.51
N ILE A 785 3.00 -30.69 -52.64
CA ILE A 785 2.77 -31.33 -53.94
C ILE A 785 3.30 -32.78 -53.93
N ALA A 786 4.50 -32.99 -53.40
CA ALA A 786 5.11 -34.32 -53.32
C ALA A 786 4.34 -35.24 -52.36
N ALA A 787 3.93 -34.72 -51.19
CA ALA A 787 3.12 -35.43 -50.22
C ALA A 787 1.75 -35.85 -50.78
N ALA A 788 1.08 -34.96 -51.53
CA ALA A 788 -0.19 -35.29 -52.20
C ALA A 788 -0.01 -36.38 -53.27
N ALA A 789 1.16 -36.47 -53.88
CA ALA A 789 1.52 -37.53 -54.83
C ALA A 789 2.08 -38.80 -54.15
N GLY A 790 2.22 -38.84 -52.82
CA GLY A 790 2.80 -39.97 -52.09
C GLY A 790 4.28 -40.22 -52.40
N THR A 791 5.03 -39.21 -52.85
CA THR A 791 6.43 -39.34 -53.27
C THR A 791 7.34 -38.35 -52.54
N LYS A 792 8.65 -38.58 -52.60
CA LYS A 792 9.64 -37.60 -52.09
C LYS A 792 9.73 -36.37 -53.00
N ILE A 793 10.20 -35.26 -52.45
CA ILE A 793 10.41 -34.02 -53.20
C ILE A 793 11.48 -34.24 -54.28
N GLY A 794 11.15 -33.91 -55.52
CA GLY A 794 12.02 -34.02 -56.68
C GLY A 794 11.87 -32.78 -57.58
N LEU A 795 12.70 -32.71 -58.63
CA LEU A 795 12.72 -31.58 -59.56
C LEU A 795 11.33 -31.25 -60.17
N PRO A 796 10.47 -32.21 -60.54
CA PRO A 796 9.14 -31.89 -61.08
C PRO A 796 8.24 -31.15 -60.09
N HIS A 797 8.29 -31.53 -58.80
CA HIS A 797 7.53 -30.87 -57.74
C HIS A 797 8.03 -29.44 -57.51
N ILE A 798 9.35 -29.25 -57.51
CA ILE A 798 9.98 -27.93 -57.38
C ILE A 798 9.70 -27.05 -58.59
N ALA A 799 9.77 -27.58 -59.82
CA ALA A 799 9.44 -26.84 -61.04
C ALA A 799 8.01 -26.31 -61.01
N ARG A 800 7.05 -27.15 -60.63
CA ARG A 800 5.64 -26.75 -60.49
C ARG A 800 5.46 -25.69 -59.41
N ALA A 801 6.11 -25.84 -58.26
CA ALA A 801 6.05 -24.88 -57.16
C ALA A 801 6.72 -23.54 -57.55
N ALA A 802 7.87 -23.59 -58.20
CA ALA A 802 8.64 -22.44 -58.67
C ALA A 802 7.85 -21.66 -59.73
N ASN A 803 7.32 -22.32 -60.76
CA ASN A 803 6.52 -21.66 -61.79
C ASN A 803 5.32 -20.91 -61.23
N ALA A 804 4.69 -21.48 -60.21
CA ALA A 804 3.55 -20.85 -59.57
C ALA A 804 3.94 -19.78 -58.53
N GLU A 805 5.21 -19.67 -58.13
CA GLU A 805 5.75 -18.52 -57.39
C GLU A 805 6.21 -17.41 -58.36
N PHE A 806 6.87 -17.77 -59.46
CA PHE A 806 7.22 -16.85 -60.56
C PHE A 806 5.98 -16.17 -61.14
N ALA A 807 4.88 -16.91 -61.32
CA ALA A 807 3.61 -16.34 -61.76
C ALA A 807 3.06 -15.28 -60.78
N LYS A 808 3.19 -15.47 -59.45
CA LYS A 808 2.80 -14.45 -58.47
C LYS A 808 3.67 -13.19 -58.56
N LEU A 809 4.95 -13.37 -58.90
CA LEU A 809 5.92 -12.30 -59.08
C LEU A 809 5.84 -11.63 -60.45
N GLY A 810 4.96 -12.09 -61.36
CA GLY A 810 4.86 -11.59 -62.73
C GLY A 810 6.06 -11.94 -63.62
N MET A 811 6.82 -12.99 -63.26
CA MET A 811 8.02 -13.43 -63.98
C MET A 811 7.69 -14.58 -64.95
N PRO A 812 8.44 -14.74 -66.06
CA PRO A 812 8.25 -15.85 -66.99
C PRO A 812 8.53 -17.20 -66.33
N PRO A 813 7.86 -18.30 -66.76
CA PRO A 813 8.05 -19.62 -66.17
C PRO A 813 9.49 -20.11 -66.31
N VAL A 814 9.99 -20.76 -65.28
CA VAL A 814 11.31 -21.39 -65.26
C VAL A 814 11.22 -22.81 -65.81
N GLN A 815 12.04 -23.10 -66.82
CA GLN A 815 12.27 -24.46 -67.28
C GLN A 815 13.44 -25.07 -66.50
N LEU A 816 13.12 -26.05 -65.66
CA LEU A 816 14.09 -26.92 -64.99
C LEU A 816 14.16 -28.22 -65.80
N ASP A 817 15.34 -28.54 -66.33
CA ASP A 817 15.52 -29.70 -67.19
C ASP A 817 15.48 -30.98 -66.32
N PRO A 818 14.60 -31.96 -66.58
CA PRO A 818 14.51 -33.17 -65.76
C PRO A 818 15.76 -34.08 -65.87
N ASP A 819 16.58 -33.92 -66.91
CA ASP A 819 17.75 -34.77 -67.20
C ASP A 819 19.11 -34.13 -66.81
N VAL A 820 19.25 -33.63 -65.57
CA VAL A 820 20.53 -33.10 -65.04
C VAL A 820 21.64 -34.17 -64.97
N ARG A 821 21.34 -35.45 -65.24
CA ARG A 821 22.31 -36.56 -65.24
C ARG A 821 23.29 -36.59 -66.43
N ARG A 822 23.22 -35.68 -67.41
CA ARG A 822 23.97 -35.83 -68.68
C ARG A 822 25.13 -34.87 -68.95
N VAL A 823 25.53 -33.99 -68.03
CA VAL A 823 26.76 -33.21 -68.22
C VAL A 823 27.58 -33.20 -66.94
N ALA A 824 28.47 -34.19 -66.86
CA ALA A 824 29.64 -34.20 -65.98
C ALA A 824 30.85 -33.67 -66.75
#